data_AF-A0A1V6RAQ6-F1
#
_entry.id   AF-A0A1V6RAQ6-F1
#
_cell.length_a   1.000
_cell.length_b   1.000
_cell.length_c   1.000
_cell.angle_alpha   90.00
_cell.angle_beta   90.00
_cell.angle_gamma   90.00
#
_symmetry.space_group_name_H-M   'P 1'
#
loop_
_entity.id
_entity.type
_entity.pdbx_description
1 polymer ?
#
loop_
_entity_poly.entity_id
_entity_poly.type
_entity_poly.pdbx_seq_one_letter_code
_entity_poly.pdbx_strand_id
1 'polypeptide(L)'
;MTVFSERKTITVVGATGKQGGSVARSLLQNPEFRVRCLTRDGSSKKANELRTMGADVVQTDGFDDDSTRDAIAGSWGIFINNGYSNTDDVREGRYELDFGNRILQSSAATGIPNVVFSSQPSAGELTNGQIRTPILDVKAWGESWGRANPAFKAFTPIMCSWYLEDFLMPSFYQGFGGFPMQMDSDGLFTLRSPLIGGGERVPWICIEEDFGDLVHGIFLNPARWNRRTVQAVGDIVSFADVVETFVRVRKQPARFIGYKDPATFPAFEKPELKESKDVFSFYQIREALVNLHQFHNGKCGGEDVARIFLKLEIGPEHLSGSSVIVGTIHGYYNSKTLTHGGPLYLGSLFMAFWLGGIIAILALGLRPYLSDSLESRCRCGPHDDCWPSPAAWGALNSTIGGNLVQLRPVGAVCHEAQYSNGPCSELIQHFHNTTWRVENPAALQVHTWEHSRPLKESCHVIDPPEVGRCDQGRVAHYSAYVRSVAAVKEVVQFAASHRLRLAIRNTGHDLAGRSSAPNSLQLHTAGLKGIHHVESFIPRAPPGKSVPSEGPAVTVGAGVLTGELYSAAAESGYTVVGGSCSTVGIAGGWMQGGGYGILTPSRGLGVDNVLEIGVVTAQGVYVTANQYQNQDLFWALRGGGGGTFGVIVHVTFRTYPDVPAVVSKLNIFSPHGPNSAFWDTITDLLQTIPALVDRGDAVLAFTMPVLPGNQSFLTIESYLLNDTHTGSRDSIDKLRRRIEERGLSVESSDEAFDGLSTYLALSKGLDQAGLGMMTASRLVSRDLMTSIQGPSQISQTLAQLSYGPGDVISLEGMVGGPAVERKGITDSAIHPSWRSASMSLTLGRSLPSAPDWVAYDSIQRELATTQLPALQSLEKGAMGGYLGIPFAYESNPSQVFWGSHYDRLLALKGRLDPDDLFLTRLGVNSERWDEEGMCRLDWMQAYLRRYYSYIDRVRSWTAQMFHEYLETS
;
A
#
# COMPACT_ATOMS: atom_id res chain seq x y z
N MET A 1 -46.57 33.08 0.33
CA MET A 1 -46.10 32.42 -0.90
C MET A 1 -44.86 31.61 -0.54
N THR A 2 -45.05 30.33 -0.21
CA THR A 2 -43.95 29.40 0.04
C THR A 2 -43.26 29.16 -1.30
N VAL A 3 -41.99 29.55 -1.40
CA VAL A 3 -41.16 29.27 -2.58
C VAL A 3 -41.02 27.75 -2.65
N PHE A 4 -41.75 27.10 -3.57
CA PHE A 4 -41.52 25.69 -3.86
C PHE A 4 -40.11 25.60 -4.45
N SER A 5 -39.17 25.05 -3.66
CA SER A 5 -37.89 24.57 -4.19
C SER A 5 -38.18 23.70 -5.40
N GLU A 6 -37.53 23.99 -6.53
CA GLU A 6 -37.65 23.18 -7.75
C GLU A 6 -37.31 21.72 -7.42
N ARG A 7 -38.18 20.77 -7.82
CA ARG A 7 -37.98 19.34 -7.53
C ARG A 7 -36.70 18.86 -8.20
N LYS A 8 -35.90 18.06 -7.50
CA LYS A 8 -34.65 17.50 -8.03
C LYS A 8 -34.99 16.40 -9.03
N THR A 9 -34.57 16.55 -10.29
CA THR A 9 -34.77 15.50 -11.30
C THR A 9 -33.76 14.38 -11.09
N ILE A 10 -34.22 13.15 -10.87
CA ILE A 10 -33.38 11.94 -10.84
C ILE A 10 -33.69 11.10 -12.07
N THR A 11 -32.66 10.84 -12.89
CA THR A 11 -32.78 9.93 -14.01
C THR A 11 -32.49 8.49 -13.59
N VAL A 12 -33.34 7.56 -14.00
CA VAL A 12 -33.21 6.13 -13.76
C VAL A 12 -32.99 5.42 -15.09
N VAL A 13 -31.80 4.87 -15.27
CA VAL A 13 -31.42 4.11 -16.46
C VAL A 13 -31.91 2.68 -16.32
N GLY A 14 -32.53 2.13 -17.38
CA GLY A 14 -33.08 0.79 -17.35
C GLY A 14 -34.30 0.67 -16.44
N ALA A 15 -35.14 1.71 -16.41
CA ALA A 15 -36.27 1.85 -15.50
C ALA A 15 -37.34 0.75 -15.64
N THR A 16 -37.35 0.00 -16.75
CA THR A 16 -38.26 -1.15 -16.96
C THR A 16 -37.63 -2.50 -16.56
N GLY A 17 -36.34 -2.50 -16.21
CA GLY A 17 -35.60 -3.65 -15.67
C GLY A 17 -35.85 -3.88 -14.17
N LYS A 18 -35.32 -4.98 -13.62
CA LYS A 18 -35.52 -5.36 -12.21
C LYS A 18 -35.03 -4.27 -11.23
N GLN A 19 -33.75 -3.90 -11.31
CA GLN A 19 -33.16 -2.85 -10.47
C GLN A 19 -33.78 -1.48 -10.73
N GLY A 20 -33.72 -1.00 -11.98
CA GLY A 20 -34.20 0.35 -12.33
C GLY A 20 -35.69 0.54 -12.06
N GLY A 21 -36.52 -0.49 -12.25
CA GLY A 21 -37.95 -0.43 -11.91
C GLY A 21 -38.20 -0.29 -10.43
N SER A 22 -37.45 -1.00 -9.58
CA SER A 22 -37.52 -0.83 -8.12
C SER A 22 -37.12 0.59 -7.71
N VAL A 23 -36.00 1.09 -8.24
CA VAL A 23 -35.51 2.47 -7.99
C VAL A 23 -36.54 3.52 -8.41
N ALA A 24 -37.10 3.40 -9.61
CA ALA A 24 -38.09 4.34 -10.12
C ALA A 24 -39.34 4.36 -9.23
N ARG A 25 -39.87 3.19 -8.87
CA ARG A 25 -41.07 3.10 -8.00
C ARG A 25 -40.83 3.66 -6.60
N SER A 26 -39.66 3.44 -6.02
CA SER A 26 -39.32 3.99 -4.70
C SER A 26 -39.18 5.51 -4.75
N LEU A 27 -38.43 6.04 -5.73
CA LEU A 27 -38.22 7.49 -5.85
C LEU A 27 -39.51 8.27 -6.15
N LEU A 28 -40.45 7.68 -6.90
CA LEU A 28 -41.75 8.29 -7.22
C LEU A 28 -42.63 8.52 -5.99
N GLN A 29 -42.37 7.83 -4.88
CA GLN A 29 -43.10 8.02 -3.63
C GLN A 29 -42.65 9.29 -2.89
N ASN A 30 -41.52 9.90 -3.27
CA ASN A 30 -40.98 11.07 -2.61
C ASN A 30 -41.29 12.36 -3.39
N PRO A 31 -42.04 13.31 -2.80
CA PRO A 31 -42.41 14.55 -3.47
C PRO A 31 -41.24 15.51 -3.74
N GLU A 32 -40.07 15.31 -3.14
CA GLU A 32 -38.85 16.10 -3.41
C GLU A 32 -38.24 15.78 -4.78
N PHE A 33 -38.52 14.61 -5.33
CA PHE A 33 -37.95 14.14 -6.58
C PHE A 33 -38.93 14.23 -7.74
N ARG A 34 -38.39 14.57 -8.92
CA ARG A 34 -39.01 14.31 -10.21
C ARG A 34 -38.25 13.13 -10.83
N VAL A 35 -38.93 12.04 -11.15
CA VAL A 35 -38.27 10.83 -11.65
C VAL A 35 -38.38 10.79 -13.17
N ARG A 36 -37.23 10.75 -13.85
CA ARG A 36 -37.13 10.52 -15.28
C ARG A 36 -36.69 9.07 -15.53
N CYS A 37 -37.45 8.34 -16.32
CA CYS A 37 -37.23 6.92 -16.57
C CYS A 37 -36.78 6.71 -18.01
N LEU A 38 -35.52 6.28 -18.19
CA LEU A 38 -35.03 5.88 -19.50
C LEU A 38 -35.38 4.42 -19.78
N THR A 39 -35.96 4.17 -20.95
CA THR A 39 -36.34 2.83 -21.42
C THR A 39 -36.12 2.72 -22.93
N ARG A 40 -35.78 1.52 -23.41
CA ARG A 40 -35.66 1.25 -24.86
C ARG A 40 -37.01 1.18 -25.55
N ASP A 41 -38.02 0.70 -24.83
CA ASP A 41 -39.40 0.64 -25.28
C ASP A 41 -40.28 1.50 -24.36
N GLY A 42 -40.58 2.71 -24.84
CA GLY A 42 -41.48 3.63 -24.18
C GLY A 42 -42.93 3.18 -24.24
N SER A 43 -43.31 2.26 -25.12
CA SER A 43 -44.69 1.77 -25.25
C SER A 43 -44.99 0.54 -24.38
N SER A 44 -43.95 -0.07 -23.79
CA SER A 44 -44.09 -1.26 -22.95
C SER A 44 -45.08 -1.06 -21.80
N LYS A 45 -45.72 -2.16 -21.36
CA LYS A 45 -46.64 -2.15 -20.22
C LYS A 45 -46.00 -1.50 -18.98
N LYS A 46 -44.76 -1.87 -18.66
CA LYS A 46 -43.99 -1.31 -17.53
C LYS A 46 -43.71 0.18 -17.69
N ALA A 47 -43.43 0.65 -18.90
CA ALA A 47 -43.26 2.08 -19.17
C ALA A 47 -44.56 2.86 -18.94
N ASN A 48 -45.70 2.33 -19.39
CA ASN A 48 -47.02 2.94 -19.16
C ASN A 48 -47.42 2.94 -17.67
N GLU A 49 -47.08 1.88 -16.93
CA GLU A 49 -47.26 1.83 -15.48
C GLU A 49 -46.47 2.96 -14.79
N LEU A 50 -45.18 3.13 -15.12
CA LEU A 50 -44.37 4.22 -14.59
C LEU A 50 -44.92 5.61 -14.94
N ARG A 51 -45.44 5.81 -16.16
CA ARG A 51 -46.12 7.08 -16.53
C ARG A 51 -47.35 7.34 -15.67
N THR A 52 -48.14 6.31 -15.42
CA THR A 52 -49.35 6.40 -14.59
C THR A 52 -49.01 6.76 -13.14
N MET A 53 -47.84 6.32 -12.67
CA MET A 53 -47.28 6.68 -11.36
C MET A 53 -46.63 8.09 -11.32
N GLY A 54 -46.61 8.82 -12.44
CA GLY A 54 -46.08 10.18 -12.52
C GLY A 54 -44.63 10.30 -12.99
N ALA A 55 -44.02 9.24 -13.52
CA ALA A 55 -42.68 9.30 -14.10
C ALA A 55 -42.67 9.97 -15.48
N ASP A 56 -41.62 10.74 -15.73
CA ASP A 56 -41.26 11.25 -17.05
C ASP A 56 -40.53 10.16 -17.83
N VAL A 57 -41.26 9.41 -18.68
CA VAL A 57 -40.67 8.29 -19.42
C VAL A 57 -40.13 8.77 -20.76
N VAL A 58 -38.81 8.66 -20.92
CA VAL A 58 -38.08 9.03 -22.13
C VAL A 58 -37.57 7.77 -22.81
N GLN A 59 -37.92 7.61 -24.09
CA GLN A 59 -37.44 6.49 -24.90
C GLN A 59 -36.05 6.82 -25.45
N THR A 60 -35.08 5.94 -25.19
CA THR A 60 -33.72 6.03 -25.75
C THR A 60 -33.10 4.65 -25.83
N ASP A 61 -32.27 4.40 -26.84
CA ASP A 61 -31.52 3.15 -26.95
C ASP A 61 -30.31 3.11 -26.01
N GLY A 62 -29.85 4.28 -25.55
CA GLY A 62 -28.70 4.50 -24.68
C GLY A 62 -27.33 4.14 -25.29
N PHE A 63 -27.26 3.94 -26.61
CA PHE A 63 -26.05 3.62 -27.36
C PHE A 63 -25.56 4.77 -28.23
N ASP A 64 -26.45 5.69 -28.60
CA ASP A 64 -26.09 6.96 -29.21
C ASP A 64 -25.77 8.01 -28.13
N ASP A 65 -24.55 8.53 -28.15
CA ASP A 65 -24.06 9.38 -27.05
C ASP A 65 -24.75 10.76 -27.05
N ASP A 66 -25.14 11.29 -28.21
CA ASP A 66 -25.86 12.57 -28.32
C ASP A 66 -27.29 12.46 -27.78
N SER A 67 -28.06 11.50 -28.29
CA SER A 67 -29.41 11.17 -27.80
C SER A 67 -29.41 10.84 -26.30
N THR A 68 -28.38 10.13 -25.82
CA THR A 68 -28.24 9.83 -24.39
C THR A 68 -28.00 11.08 -23.57
N ARG A 69 -27.10 11.98 -24.01
CA ARG A 69 -26.85 13.27 -23.34
C ARG A 69 -28.11 14.13 -23.27
N ASP A 70 -28.86 14.21 -24.37
CA ASP A 70 -30.12 14.93 -24.42
C ASP A 70 -31.16 14.33 -23.45
N ALA A 71 -31.25 13.00 -23.40
CA ALA A 71 -32.18 12.30 -22.51
C ALA A 71 -31.86 12.50 -21.02
N ILE A 72 -30.59 12.63 -20.64
CA ILE A 72 -30.15 12.82 -19.24
C ILE A 72 -29.94 14.28 -18.84
N ALA A 73 -30.00 15.22 -19.78
CA ALA A 73 -29.78 16.64 -19.54
C ALA A 73 -30.71 17.22 -18.45
N GLY A 74 -30.15 18.07 -17.59
CA GLY A 74 -30.88 18.70 -16.48
C GLY A 74 -31.14 17.79 -15.26
N SER A 75 -30.54 16.61 -15.22
CA SER A 75 -30.66 15.72 -14.05
C SER A 75 -29.79 16.20 -12.89
N TRP A 76 -30.38 16.27 -11.69
CA TRP A 76 -29.66 16.49 -10.44
C TRP A 76 -28.93 15.22 -9.97
N GLY A 77 -29.48 14.05 -10.27
CA GLY A 77 -28.82 12.77 -10.03
C GLY A 77 -29.22 11.70 -11.04
N ILE A 78 -28.44 10.62 -11.09
CA ILE A 78 -28.69 9.51 -12.00
C ILE A 78 -28.37 8.15 -11.34
N PHE A 79 -29.28 7.19 -11.50
CA PHE A 79 -29.04 5.78 -11.20
C PHE A 79 -28.70 5.04 -12.50
N ILE A 80 -27.58 4.33 -12.51
CA ILE A 80 -27.04 3.65 -13.68
C ILE A 80 -26.86 2.17 -13.38
N ASN A 81 -27.37 1.30 -14.25
CA ASN A 81 -27.15 -0.14 -14.19
C ASN A 81 -26.73 -0.69 -15.57
N ASN A 82 -25.66 -1.49 -15.60
CA ASN A 82 -25.27 -2.24 -16.81
C ASN A 82 -26.17 -3.47 -16.99
N GLY A 83 -26.45 -3.84 -18.24
CA GLY A 83 -27.18 -5.07 -18.58
C GLY A 83 -26.47 -6.34 -18.11
N TYR A 84 -27.21 -7.46 -18.07
CA TYR A 84 -26.75 -8.76 -17.56
C TYR A 84 -26.34 -9.74 -18.68
N SER A 85 -26.65 -9.48 -19.96
CA SER A 85 -26.48 -10.51 -20.99
C SER A 85 -25.24 -10.31 -21.87
N ASN A 86 -24.40 -11.35 -21.94
CA ASN A 86 -23.43 -11.57 -23.02
C ASN A 86 -24.04 -12.29 -24.24
N THR A 87 -25.38 -12.39 -24.32
CA THR A 87 -26.05 -12.94 -25.50
C THR A 87 -25.96 -11.91 -26.61
N ASP A 88 -24.94 -12.01 -27.47
CA ASP A 88 -24.89 -11.67 -28.91
C ASP A 88 -25.76 -10.52 -29.49
N ASP A 89 -26.25 -9.56 -28.69
CA ASP A 89 -27.00 -8.39 -29.16
C ASP A 89 -25.97 -7.32 -29.54
N VAL A 90 -25.05 -7.71 -30.44
CA VAL A 90 -24.07 -6.84 -31.08
C VAL A 90 -24.85 -5.94 -32.03
N ARG A 91 -25.36 -4.82 -31.52
CA ARG A 91 -25.92 -3.76 -32.36
C ARG A 91 -24.75 -2.91 -32.84
N GLU A 92 -24.36 -3.09 -34.10
CA GLU A 92 -23.34 -2.26 -34.76
C GLU A 92 -21.98 -2.23 -34.04
N GLY A 93 -21.53 -3.36 -33.49
CA GLY A 93 -20.22 -3.45 -32.81
C GLY A 93 -20.20 -2.91 -31.37
N ARG A 94 -21.36 -2.65 -30.76
CA ARG A 94 -21.48 -2.14 -29.38
C ARG A 94 -21.95 -3.25 -28.43
N TYR A 95 -21.24 -3.43 -27.30
CA TYR A 95 -21.50 -4.48 -26.31
C TYR A 95 -22.47 -4.01 -25.22
N GLU A 96 -23.54 -4.77 -24.97
CA GLU A 96 -24.52 -4.54 -23.90
C GLU A 96 -23.88 -4.50 -22.50
N LEU A 97 -22.80 -5.26 -22.31
CA LEU A 97 -22.02 -5.28 -21.07
C LEU A 97 -21.43 -3.90 -20.71
N ASP A 98 -21.08 -3.08 -21.71
CA ASP A 98 -20.47 -1.75 -21.52
C ASP A 98 -21.51 -0.60 -21.50
N PHE A 99 -22.79 -0.93 -21.71
CA PHE A 99 -23.90 0.03 -21.82
C PHE A 99 -23.94 1.07 -20.70
N GLY A 100 -23.93 0.63 -19.44
CA GLY A 100 -24.03 1.58 -18.32
C GLY A 100 -22.73 2.32 -18.08
N ASN A 101 -21.57 1.83 -18.53
CA ASN A 101 -20.33 2.61 -18.46
C ASN A 101 -20.32 3.75 -19.48
N ARG A 102 -20.89 3.54 -20.66
CA ARG A 102 -21.12 4.62 -21.65
C ARG A 102 -22.04 5.69 -21.09
N ILE A 103 -23.14 5.30 -20.47
CA ILE A 103 -24.06 6.25 -19.83
C ILE A 103 -23.38 6.96 -18.65
N LEU A 104 -22.50 6.27 -17.92
CA LEU A 104 -21.68 6.87 -16.88
C LEU A 104 -20.72 7.93 -17.45
N GLN A 105 -20.10 7.69 -18.60
CA GLN A 105 -19.29 8.67 -19.32
C GLN A 105 -20.12 9.86 -19.82
N SER A 106 -21.27 9.61 -20.43
CA SER A 106 -22.21 10.66 -20.87
C SER A 106 -22.71 11.49 -19.69
N SER A 107 -22.91 10.89 -18.52
CA SER A 107 -23.29 11.59 -17.29
C SER A 107 -22.21 12.57 -16.82
N ALA A 108 -20.94 12.17 -16.90
CA ALA A 108 -19.81 13.05 -16.59
C ALA A 108 -19.72 14.21 -17.59
N ALA A 109 -19.87 13.92 -18.90
CA ALA A 109 -19.85 14.93 -19.96
C ALA A 109 -21.00 15.95 -19.85
N THR A 110 -22.16 15.51 -19.36
CA THR A 110 -23.35 16.36 -19.13
C THR A 110 -23.29 17.12 -17.81
N GLY A 111 -22.33 16.82 -16.93
CA GLY A 111 -22.16 17.49 -15.64
C GLY A 111 -23.16 17.07 -14.56
N ILE A 112 -23.66 15.83 -14.59
CA ILE A 112 -24.60 15.34 -13.57
C ILE A 112 -23.86 15.14 -12.24
N PRO A 113 -24.23 15.83 -11.15
CA PRO A 113 -23.38 15.90 -9.97
C PRO A 113 -23.48 14.67 -9.03
N ASN A 114 -24.61 13.95 -9.02
CA ASN A 114 -24.83 12.83 -8.09
C ASN A 114 -25.12 11.53 -8.86
N VAL A 115 -24.27 10.53 -8.72
CA VAL A 115 -24.39 9.25 -9.42
C VAL A 115 -24.48 8.11 -8.42
N VAL A 116 -25.49 7.25 -8.61
CA VAL A 116 -25.56 5.93 -7.97
C VAL A 116 -25.33 4.88 -9.05
N PHE A 117 -24.27 4.10 -8.91
CA PHE A 117 -23.82 3.16 -9.95
C PHE A 117 -23.95 1.72 -9.45
N SER A 118 -24.69 0.88 -10.19
CA SER A 118 -24.84 -0.54 -9.89
C SER A 118 -23.56 -1.29 -10.23
N SER A 119 -22.83 -1.68 -9.19
CA SER A 119 -21.50 -2.28 -9.27
C SER A 119 -21.50 -3.75 -8.87
N GLN A 120 -20.36 -4.41 -9.08
CA GLN A 120 -20.05 -5.77 -8.64
C GLN A 120 -18.54 -5.85 -8.31
N PRO A 121 -18.09 -6.87 -7.54
CA PRO A 121 -16.67 -7.11 -7.32
C PRO A 121 -15.95 -7.46 -8.63
N SER A 122 -14.66 -7.17 -8.75
CA SER A 122 -13.87 -7.68 -9.88
C SER A 122 -13.47 -9.13 -9.60
N ALA A 123 -13.98 -10.07 -10.39
CA ALA A 123 -13.58 -11.47 -10.34
C ALA A 123 -12.09 -11.64 -10.69
N GLY A 124 -11.62 -10.94 -11.73
CA GLY A 124 -10.22 -10.98 -12.15
C GLY A 124 -9.27 -10.43 -11.09
N GLU A 125 -9.60 -9.30 -10.45
CA GLU A 125 -8.77 -8.73 -9.38
C GLU A 125 -8.78 -9.63 -8.14
N LEU A 126 -9.96 -10.04 -7.68
CA LEU A 126 -10.11 -10.78 -6.42
C LEU A 126 -9.64 -12.23 -6.47
N THR A 127 -9.42 -12.78 -7.67
CA THR A 127 -8.87 -14.13 -7.86
C THR A 127 -7.47 -14.12 -8.45
N ASN A 128 -6.79 -12.97 -8.47
CA ASN A 128 -5.46 -12.80 -9.08
C ASN A 128 -5.40 -13.31 -10.53
N GLY A 129 -6.47 -13.13 -11.29
CA GLY A 129 -6.59 -13.52 -12.69
C GLY A 129 -6.92 -15.00 -12.93
N GLN A 130 -7.11 -15.82 -11.89
CA GLN A 130 -7.47 -17.23 -12.04
C GLN A 130 -8.82 -17.42 -12.73
N ILE A 131 -9.76 -16.51 -12.49
CA ILE A 131 -11.02 -16.48 -13.24
C ILE A 131 -11.40 -15.03 -13.55
N ARG A 132 -11.95 -14.84 -14.74
CA ARG A 132 -12.53 -13.57 -15.17
C ARG A 132 -13.98 -13.79 -15.48
N THR A 133 -14.80 -12.84 -15.09
CA THR A 133 -16.24 -12.90 -15.36
C THR A 133 -16.65 -11.54 -15.88
N PRO A 134 -16.81 -11.37 -17.21
CA PRO A 134 -17.15 -10.08 -17.82
C PRO A 134 -18.34 -9.39 -17.14
N ILE A 135 -19.35 -10.17 -16.72
CA ILE A 135 -20.54 -9.67 -16.01
C ILE A 135 -20.24 -8.97 -14.67
N LEU A 136 -19.14 -9.33 -14.01
CA LEU A 136 -18.68 -8.75 -12.74
C LEU A 136 -17.60 -7.68 -13.00
N ASP A 137 -16.61 -8.03 -13.81
CA ASP A 137 -15.41 -7.20 -14.06
C ASP A 137 -15.74 -5.88 -14.78
N VAL A 138 -16.71 -5.87 -15.71
CA VAL A 138 -17.09 -4.63 -16.43
C VAL A 138 -17.78 -3.63 -15.50
N LYS A 139 -18.54 -4.12 -14.52
CA LYS A 139 -19.16 -3.28 -13.48
C LYS A 139 -18.10 -2.75 -12.50
N ALA A 140 -17.15 -3.59 -12.09
CA ALA A 140 -16.03 -3.16 -11.24
C ALA A 140 -15.15 -2.09 -11.92
N TRP A 141 -14.96 -2.20 -13.23
CA TRP A 141 -14.27 -1.18 -14.02
C TRP A 141 -15.05 0.15 -14.04
N GLY A 142 -16.36 0.10 -14.30
CA GLY A 142 -17.24 1.28 -14.25
C GLY A 142 -17.22 1.98 -12.88
N GLU A 143 -17.25 1.21 -11.80
CA GLU A 143 -17.08 1.73 -10.44
C GLU A 143 -15.73 2.43 -10.27
N SER A 144 -14.64 1.78 -10.67
CA SER A 144 -13.28 2.32 -10.54
C SER A 144 -13.13 3.63 -11.30
N TRP A 145 -13.64 3.68 -12.54
CA TRP A 145 -13.65 4.89 -13.36
C TRP A 145 -14.48 6.00 -12.71
N GLY A 146 -15.71 5.69 -12.29
CA GLY A 146 -16.60 6.67 -11.68
C GLY A 146 -16.05 7.22 -10.37
N ARG A 147 -15.37 6.39 -9.56
CA ARG A 147 -14.64 6.77 -8.34
C ARG A 147 -13.50 7.76 -8.59
N ALA A 148 -12.78 7.59 -9.69
CA ALA A 148 -11.65 8.44 -10.03
C ALA A 148 -12.10 9.74 -10.75
N ASN A 149 -13.30 9.75 -11.34
CA ASN A 149 -13.75 10.88 -12.14
C ASN A 149 -14.13 12.10 -11.26
N PRO A 150 -13.48 13.27 -11.45
CA PRO A 150 -13.76 14.47 -10.67
C PRO A 150 -15.05 15.20 -11.08
N ALA A 151 -15.69 14.82 -12.20
CA ALA A 151 -16.94 15.44 -12.66
C ALA A 151 -18.13 15.19 -11.70
N PHE A 152 -18.06 14.14 -10.88
CA PHE A 152 -19.12 13.79 -9.93
C PHE A 152 -18.84 14.39 -8.55
N LYS A 153 -19.79 15.20 -8.05
CA LYS A 153 -19.79 15.68 -6.66
C LYS A 153 -20.00 14.54 -5.67
N ALA A 154 -20.88 13.61 -6.01
CA ALA A 154 -21.10 12.37 -5.29
C ALA A 154 -21.19 11.18 -6.25
N PHE A 155 -20.41 10.14 -6.00
CA PHE A 155 -20.48 8.87 -6.71
C PHE A 155 -20.56 7.73 -5.71
N THR A 156 -21.66 7.00 -5.71
CA THR A 156 -21.94 5.93 -4.75
C THR A 156 -22.17 4.61 -5.49
N PRO A 157 -21.23 3.67 -5.41
CA PRO A 157 -21.45 2.31 -5.89
C PRO A 157 -22.43 1.56 -5.00
N ILE A 158 -23.36 0.83 -5.60
CA ILE A 158 -24.24 -0.09 -4.90
C ILE A 158 -24.08 -1.49 -5.51
N MET A 159 -23.71 -2.47 -4.70
CA MET A 159 -23.50 -3.85 -5.10
C MET A 159 -24.73 -4.66 -4.75
N CYS A 160 -25.33 -5.29 -5.75
CA CYS A 160 -26.55 -6.07 -5.54
C CYS A 160 -26.25 -7.55 -5.33
N SER A 161 -26.90 -8.14 -4.33
CA SER A 161 -26.86 -9.57 -4.02
C SER A 161 -27.68 -10.41 -4.99
N TRP A 162 -27.73 -11.75 -4.78
CA TRP A 162 -28.53 -12.66 -5.60
C TRP A 162 -30.02 -12.34 -5.50
N TYR A 163 -30.73 -12.31 -6.63
CA TYR A 163 -32.13 -11.92 -6.64
C TYR A 163 -32.99 -13.12 -6.28
N LEU A 164 -33.86 -12.99 -5.28
CA LEU A 164 -34.84 -14.03 -4.99
C LEU A 164 -35.77 -14.27 -6.20
N GLU A 165 -36.03 -13.23 -6.97
CA GLU A 165 -36.84 -13.27 -8.18
C GLU A 165 -36.18 -14.03 -9.34
N ASP A 166 -34.90 -14.41 -9.24
CA ASP A 166 -34.27 -15.27 -10.25
C ASP A 166 -34.89 -16.67 -10.24
N PHE A 167 -35.35 -17.17 -9.08
CA PHE A 167 -36.11 -18.42 -8.99
C PHE A 167 -37.42 -18.41 -9.79
N LEU A 168 -37.95 -17.24 -10.13
CA LEU A 168 -39.16 -17.11 -10.95
C LEU A 168 -38.84 -17.13 -12.45
N MET A 169 -37.57 -16.99 -12.83
CA MET A 169 -37.12 -16.95 -14.22
C MET A 169 -37.05 -18.36 -14.82
N PRO A 170 -37.66 -18.59 -16.00
CA PRO A 170 -37.69 -19.91 -16.66
C PRO A 170 -36.33 -20.51 -16.93
N SER A 171 -35.41 -19.72 -17.47
CA SER A 171 -34.03 -20.15 -17.71
C SER A 171 -33.38 -20.60 -16.41
N PHE A 172 -33.55 -19.82 -15.34
CA PHE A 172 -32.99 -20.08 -14.03
C PHE A 172 -33.61 -21.30 -13.35
N TYR A 173 -34.92 -21.35 -13.06
CA TYR A 173 -35.47 -22.50 -12.34
C TYR A 173 -35.31 -23.81 -13.11
N GLN A 174 -35.42 -23.80 -14.45
CA GLN A 174 -35.17 -25.01 -15.24
C GLN A 174 -33.70 -25.42 -15.24
N GLY A 175 -32.77 -24.46 -15.17
CA GLY A 175 -31.36 -24.74 -14.96
C GLY A 175 -31.14 -25.34 -13.57
N PHE A 176 -31.67 -24.71 -12.53
CA PHE A 176 -31.41 -25.08 -11.15
C PHE A 176 -32.33 -26.20 -10.61
N GLY A 177 -32.75 -27.14 -11.48
CA GLY A 177 -33.43 -28.38 -11.07
C GLY A 177 -34.95 -28.35 -10.97
N GLY A 178 -35.58 -27.23 -11.32
CA GLY A 178 -37.02 -27.03 -11.35
C GLY A 178 -37.54 -26.19 -10.18
N PHE A 179 -36.78 -26.05 -9.09
CA PHE A 179 -37.23 -25.31 -7.90
C PHE A 179 -37.42 -23.80 -8.17
N PRO A 180 -38.49 -23.17 -7.65
CA PRO A 180 -39.66 -23.74 -6.97
C PRO A 180 -40.86 -24.00 -7.91
N MET A 181 -40.67 -23.94 -9.23
CA MET A 181 -41.74 -23.85 -10.22
C MET A 181 -42.17 -25.21 -10.81
N GLN A 182 -41.30 -26.21 -10.75
CA GLN A 182 -41.48 -27.53 -11.37
C GLN A 182 -40.97 -28.64 -10.45
N MET A 183 -41.82 -29.64 -10.20
CA MET A 183 -41.41 -30.86 -9.51
C MET A 183 -40.63 -31.78 -10.46
N ASP A 184 -39.69 -32.54 -9.90
CA ASP A 184 -39.01 -33.61 -10.62
C ASP A 184 -39.85 -34.90 -10.66
N SER A 185 -39.28 -35.95 -11.24
CA SER A 185 -39.93 -37.27 -11.38
C SER A 185 -40.29 -37.93 -10.05
N ASP A 186 -39.67 -37.52 -8.95
CA ASP A 186 -39.94 -38.05 -7.60
C ASP A 186 -41.08 -37.27 -6.90
N GLY A 187 -41.67 -36.29 -7.58
CA GLY A 187 -42.71 -35.42 -7.02
C GLY A 187 -42.17 -34.37 -6.04
N LEU A 188 -40.87 -34.05 -6.10
CA LEU A 188 -40.21 -33.07 -5.24
C LEU A 188 -39.82 -31.81 -6.01
N PHE A 189 -39.94 -30.63 -5.38
CA PHE A 189 -39.26 -29.44 -5.90
C PHE A 189 -37.77 -29.53 -5.56
N THR A 190 -36.93 -29.74 -6.58
CA THR A 190 -35.50 -29.94 -6.35
C THR A 190 -34.71 -28.70 -6.78
N LEU A 191 -34.00 -28.09 -5.83
CA LEU A 191 -33.02 -27.06 -6.13
C LEU A 191 -31.66 -27.73 -6.30
N ARG A 192 -31.13 -27.68 -7.52
CA ARG A 192 -29.78 -28.14 -7.86
C ARG A 192 -28.91 -26.92 -8.08
N SER A 193 -27.80 -26.80 -7.37
CA SER A 193 -26.85 -25.69 -7.56
C SER A 193 -25.45 -26.15 -7.20
N PRO A 194 -24.38 -25.61 -7.81
CA PRO A 194 -23.09 -25.63 -7.18
C PRO A 194 -23.15 -24.93 -5.82
N LEU A 195 -22.33 -25.43 -4.90
CA LEU A 195 -22.04 -24.74 -3.66
C LEU A 195 -21.27 -23.46 -3.99
N ILE A 196 -21.50 -22.38 -3.24
CA ILE A 196 -20.69 -21.14 -3.37
C ILE A 196 -19.41 -21.23 -2.54
N GLY A 197 -19.34 -22.18 -1.61
CA GLY A 197 -18.27 -22.27 -0.63
C GLY A 197 -18.56 -21.47 0.65
N GLY A 198 -17.73 -21.60 1.70
CA GLY A 198 -17.62 -20.57 2.75
C GLY A 198 -18.64 -20.70 3.86
N GLY A 199 -19.08 -21.94 4.11
CA GLY A 199 -20.22 -22.21 4.98
C GLY A 199 -21.57 -21.88 4.32
N GLU A 200 -21.62 -21.77 2.98
CA GLU A 200 -22.84 -21.54 2.19
C GLU A 200 -23.62 -20.26 2.59
N ARG A 201 -22.90 -19.20 2.95
CA ARG A 201 -23.50 -17.90 3.29
C ARG A 201 -23.82 -17.09 2.03
N VAL A 202 -24.93 -17.40 1.37
CA VAL A 202 -25.37 -16.73 0.13
C VAL A 202 -26.13 -15.45 0.48
N PRO A 203 -25.71 -14.27 0.01
CA PRO A 203 -26.47 -13.04 0.19
C PRO A 203 -27.61 -12.97 -0.82
N TRP A 204 -28.81 -12.66 -0.33
CA TRP A 204 -30.05 -12.57 -1.08
C TRP A 204 -30.66 -11.18 -0.94
N ILE A 205 -31.40 -10.74 -1.95
CA ILE A 205 -32.22 -9.53 -1.89
C ILE A 205 -33.52 -9.75 -2.68
N CYS A 206 -34.62 -9.17 -2.20
CA CYS A 206 -35.82 -9.00 -2.99
C CYS A 206 -35.65 -7.74 -3.85
N ILE A 207 -35.20 -7.91 -5.10
CA ILE A 207 -34.81 -6.77 -5.93
C ILE A 207 -35.99 -5.84 -6.20
N GLU A 208 -37.21 -6.38 -6.33
CA GLU A 208 -38.36 -5.57 -6.70
C GLU A 208 -38.82 -4.62 -5.58
N GLU A 209 -38.53 -4.97 -4.33
CA GLU A 209 -39.02 -4.30 -3.11
C GLU A 209 -37.93 -3.55 -2.35
N ASP A 210 -36.79 -4.19 -2.08
CA ASP A 210 -35.79 -3.62 -1.17
C ASP A 210 -34.83 -2.66 -1.88
N PHE A 211 -34.46 -2.99 -3.12
CA PHE A 211 -33.32 -2.33 -3.78
C PHE A 211 -33.56 -0.85 -4.06
N GLY A 212 -34.78 -0.50 -4.47
CA GLY A 212 -35.17 0.87 -4.77
C GLY A 212 -35.07 1.79 -3.56
N ASP A 213 -35.45 1.31 -2.38
CA ASP A 213 -35.41 2.06 -1.13
C ASP A 213 -33.98 2.34 -0.67
N LEU A 214 -33.06 1.40 -0.90
CA LEU A 214 -31.63 1.61 -0.65
C LEU A 214 -31.08 2.74 -1.53
N VAL A 215 -31.38 2.72 -2.84
CA VAL A 215 -30.95 3.77 -3.77
C VAL A 215 -31.61 5.12 -3.45
N HIS A 216 -32.88 5.11 -3.08
CA HIS A 216 -33.61 6.28 -2.61
C HIS A 216 -32.94 6.90 -1.37
N GLY A 217 -32.60 6.08 -0.37
CA GLY A 217 -31.85 6.51 0.81
C GLY A 217 -30.49 7.14 0.48
N ILE A 218 -29.83 6.68 -0.58
CA ILE A 218 -28.59 7.30 -1.08
C ILE A 218 -28.86 8.70 -1.63
N PHE A 219 -29.91 8.87 -2.45
CA PHE A 219 -30.25 10.17 -3.05
C PHE A 219 -30.80 11.20 -2.04
N LEU A 220 -31.31 10.76 -0.88
CA LEU A 220 -31.67 11.67 0.21
C LEU A 220 -30.45 12.33 0.85
N ASN A 221 -29.29 11.66 0.85
CA ASN A 221 -28.05 12.20 1.40
C ASN A 221 -26.80 11.76 0.60
N PRO A 222 -26.63 12.25 -0.64
CA PRO A 222 -25.57 11.75 -1.53
C PRO A 222 -24.17 12.05 -0.99
N ALA A 223 -23.99 13.14 -0.23
CA ALA A 223 -22.71 13.49 0.38
C ALA A 223 -22.26 12.48 1.44
N ARG A 224 -23.20 11.95 2.26
CA ARG A 224 -22.93 10.91 3.26
C ARG A 224 -22.36 9.64 2.63
N TRP A 225 -22.83 9.30 1.43
CA TRP A 225 -22.50 8.06 0.74
C TRP A 225 -21.43 8.22 -0.34
N ASN A 226 -20.95 9.44 -0.58
CA ASN A 226 -19.95 9.71 -1.60
C ASN A 226 -18.71 8.83 -1.41
N ARG A 227 -18.31 8.13 -2.48
CA ARG A 227 -17.20 7.18 -2.52
C ARG A 227 -17.32 6.03 -1.50
N ARG A 228 -18.52 5.72 -0.99
CA ARG A 228 -18.78 4.52 -0.19
C ARG A 228 -19.51 3.48 -1.03
N THR A 229 -19.14 2.21 -0.89
CA THR A 229 -19.90 1.10 -1.49
C THR A 229 -21.05 0.74 -0.57
N VAL A 230 -22.26 0.60 -1.12
CA VAL A 230 -23.43 0.09 -0.41
C VAL A 230 -23.67 -1.35 -0.84
N GLN A 231 -23.71 -2.29 0.11
CA GLN A 231 -24.09 -3.68 -0.15
C GLN A 231 -25.61 -3.81 -0.02
N ALA A 232 -26.29 -4.12 -1.12
CA ALA A 232 -27.73 -4.35 -1.14
C ALA A 232 -28.01 -5.82 -0.86
N VAL A 233 -28.25 -6.13 0.41
CA VAL A 233 -28.49 -7.46 0.97
C VAL A 233 -29.74 -7.39 1.84
N GLY A 234 -30.73 -8.23 1.56
CA GLY A 234 -31.92 -8.42 2.40
C GLY A 234 -31.73 -9.52 3.44
N ASP A 235 -31.05 -10.62 3.09
CA ASP A 235 -30.75 -11.73 4.00
C ASP A 235 -29.47 -12.48 3.56
N ILE A 236 -28.88 -13.28 4.45
CA ILE A 236 -27.72 -14.14 4.15
C ILE A 236 -28.02 -15.56 4.64
N VAL A 237 -28.42 -16.44 3.72
CA VAL A 237 -28.86 -17.81 4.03
C VAL A 237 -28.44 -18.78 2.93
N SER A 238 -28.24 -20.06 3.27
CA SER A 238 -27.80 -21.06 2.29
C SER A 238 -28.90 -21.43 1.28
N PHE A 239 -28.52 -22.02 0.15
CA PHE A 239 -29.50 -22.60 -0.78
C PHE A 239 -30.37 -23.68 -0.10
N ALA A 240 -29.82 -24.41 0.86
CA ALA A 240 -30.56 -25.37 1.66
C ALA A 240 -31.61 -24.69 2.55
N ASP A 241 -31.25 -23.59 3.22
CA ASP A 241 -32.17 -22.80 4.06
C ASP A 241 -33.29 -22.16 3.23
N VAL A 242 -33.00 -21.75 1.99
CA VAL A 242 -34.02 -21.26 1.04
C VAL A 242 -35.04 -22.37 0.73
N VAL A 243 -34.57 -23.59 0.47
CA VAL A 243 -35.44 -24.76 0.25
C VAL A 243 -36.22 -25.10 1.52
N GLU A 244 -35.58 -25.10 2.69
CA GLU A 244 -36.25 -25.37 3.97
C GLU A 244 -37.33 -24.32 4.27
N THR A 245 -37.03 -23.04 4.01
CA THR A 245 -38.00 -21.94 4.14
C THR A 245 -39.18 -22.16 3.19
N PHE A 246 -38.94 -22.59 1.96
CA PHE A 246 -40.00 -22.97 1.03
C PHE A 246 -40.86 -24.12 1.57
N VAL A 247 -40.25 -25.22 2.06
CA VAL A 247 -40.99 -26.35 2.65
C VAL A 247 -41.83 -25.87 3.84
N ARG A 248 -41.23 -25.05 4.72
CA ARG A 248 -41.89 -24.52 5.92
C ARG A 248 -43.08 -23.63 5.58
N VAL A 249 -42.95 -22.74 4.59
CA VAL A 249 -43.97 -21.74 4.22
C VAL A 249 -45.04 -22.33 3.31
N ARG A 250 -44.64 -23.09 2.29
CA ARG A 250 -45.54 -23.64 1.27
C ARG A 250 -46.13 -25.00 1.63
N LYS A 251 -45.56 -25.68 2.63
CA LYS A 251 -45.93 -27.05 3.05
C LYS A 251 -45.87 -28.05 1.90
N GLN A 252 -44.97 -27.81 0.94
CA GLN A 252 -44.72 -28.68 -0.21
C GLN A 252 -43.35 -29.34 -0.07
N PRO A 253 -43.18 -30.59 -0.52
CA PRO A 253 -41.94 -31.31 -0.34
C PRO A 253 -40.89 -30.82 -1.34
N ALA A 254 -39.70 -30.49 -0.85
CA ALA A 254 -38.61 -29.96 -1.63
C ALA A 254 -37.26 -30.43 -1.07
N ARG A 255 -36.22 -30.46 -1.91
CA ARG A 255 -34.85 -30.84 -1.52
C ARG A 255 -33.80 -29.97 -2.19
N PHE A 256 -32.69 -29.78 -1.51
CA PHE A 256 -31.49 -29.17 -2.09
C PHE A 256 -30.48 -30.25 -2.47
N ILE A 257 -29.88 -30.14 -3.65
CA ILE A 257 -28.78 -30.98 -4.12
C ILE A 257 -27.62 -30.07 -4.51
N GLY A 258 -26.61 -30.03 -3.64
CA GLY A 258 -25.39 -29.25 -3.83
C GLY A 258 -24.33 -29.99 -4.65
N TYR A 259 -23.73 -29.30 -5.61
CA TYR A 259 -22.61 -29.80 -6.42
C TYR A 259 -21.31 -29.15 -5.92
N LYS A 260 -20.31 -29.95 -5.57
CA LYS A 260 -19.03 -29.42 -5.05
C LYS A 260 -18.23 -28.70 -6.14
N ASP A 261 -18.18 -29.27 -7.34
CA ASP A 261 -17.49 -28.69 -8.49
C ASP A 261 -18.51 -28.08 -9.47
N PRO A 262 -18.47 -26.75 -9.72
CA PRO A 262 -19.33 -26.07 -10.69
C PRO A 262 -19.25 -26.67 -12.09
N ALA A 263 -18.14 -27.31 -12.46
CA ALA A 263 -17.99 -27.97 -13.76
C ALA A 263 -18.87 -29.22 -13.92
N THR A 264 -19.30 -29.83 -12.82
CA THR A 264 -20.16 -31.03 -12.82
C THR A 264 -21.65 -30.71 -12.87
N PHE A 265 -22.01 -29.42 -12.88
CA PHE A 265 -23.39 -28.97 -12.88
C PHE A 265 -23.94 -28.84 -14.31
N PRO A 266 -24.91 -29.69 -14.71
CA PRO A 266 -25.34 -29.80 -16.12
C PRO A 266 -26.08 -28.58 -16.65
N ALA A 267 -26.56 -27.70 -15.78
CA ALA A 267 -27.45 -26.62 -16.17
C ALA A 267 -26.77 -25.33 -16.68
N PHE A 268 -25.45 -25.23 -16.54
CA PHE A 268 -24.68 -24.15 -17.17
C PHE A 268 -24.58 -24.28 -18.70
N GLU A 269 -25.06 -25.39 -19.27
CA GLU A 269 -25.08 -25.61 -20.72
C GLU A 269 -26.15 -24.75 -21.45
N LYS A 270 -27.07 -24.10 -20.71
CA LYS A 270 -28.01 -23.13 -21.30
C LYS A 270 -27.29 -21.82 -21.65
N PRO A 271 -27.49 -21.26 -22.87
CA PRO A 271 -26.80 -20.04 -23.30
C PRO A 271 -26.91 -18.86 -22.33
N GLU A 272 -28.05 -18.67 -21.66
CA GLU A 272 -28.26 -17.54 -20.74
C GLU A 272 -27.60 -17.70 -19.36
N LEU A 273 -27.10 -18.89 -19.02
CA LEU A 273 -26.50 -19.22 -17.71
C LEU A 273 -25.04 -19.63 -17.81
N LYS A 274 -24.45 -19.59 -19.00
CA LYS A 274 -23.10 -20.09 -19.27
C LYS A 274 -22.02 -19.42 -18.43
N GLU A 275 -22.13 -18.10 -18.23
CA GLU A 275 -21.21 -17.33 -17.37
C GLU A 275 -21.52 -17.45 -15.87
N SER A 276 -22.71 -17.95 -15.49
CA SER A 276 -23.02 -18.19 -14.08
C SER A 276 -22.08 -19.22 -13.47
N LYS A 277 -21.59 -20.18 -14.27
CA LYS A 277 -20.56 -21.15 -13.83
C LYS A 277 -19.33 -20.43 -13.30
N ASP A 278 -18.87 -19.43 -14.04
CA ASP A 278 -17.68 -18.67 -13.69
C ASP A 278 -17.91 -17.81 -12.45
N VAL A 279 -19.15 -17.38 -12.19
CA VAL A 279 -19.52 -16.72 -10.92
C VAL A 279 -19.43 -17.69 -9.74
N PHE A 280 -19.91 -18.92 -9.86
CA PHE A 280 -19.76 -19.93 -8.80
C PHE A 280 -18.30 -20.32 -8.60
N SER A 281 -17.55 -20.56 -9.68
CA SER A 281 -16.12 -20.82 -9.62
C SER A 281 -15.37 -19.62 -9.03
N PHE A 282 -15.76 -18.38 -9.34
CA PHE A 282 -15.25 -17.18 -8.68
C PHE A 282 -15.47 -17.22 -7.18
N TYR A 283 -16.69 -17.49 -6.71
CA TYR A 283 -16.95 -17.56 -5.27
C TYR A 283 -16.19 -18.68 -4.58
N GLN A 284 -16.07 -19.86 -5.20
CA GLN A 284 -15.30 -20.98 -4.66
C GLN A 284 -13.79 -20.76 -4.68
N ILE A 285 -13.24 -20.17 -5.75
CA ILE A 285 -11.81 -19.81 -5.84
C ILE A 285 -11.51 -18.70 -4.84
N ARG A 286 -12.34 -17.66 -4.80
CA ARG A 286 -12.26 -16.61 -3.79
C ARG A 286 -12.32 -17.23 -2.40
N GLU A 287 -13.19 -18.20 -2.18
CA GLU A 287 -13.28 -18.87 -0.88
C GLU A 287 -12.09 -19.78 -0.58
N ALA A 288 -11.53 -20.50 -1.55
CA ALA A 288 -10.28 -21.24 -1.35
C ALA A 288 -9.14 -20.29 -1.01
N LEU A 289 -9.06 -19.13 -1.67
CA LEU A 289 -8.16 -18.04 -1.32
C LEU A 289 -8.50 -17.43 0.06
N VAL A 290 -9.77 -17.47 0.49
CA VAL A 290 -10.29 -16.90 1.73
C VAL A 290 -10.29 -17.87 2.94
N ASN A 291 -10.23 -19.17 2.71
CA ASN A 291 -9.95 -20.21 3.71
C ASN A 291 -8.43 -20.52 3.78
N LEU A 292 -7.66 -20.06 2.79
CA LEU A 292 -6.22 -19.84 2.91
C LEU A 292 -5.90 -18.47 3.54
N HIS A 293 -6.79 -17.46 3.47
CA HIS A 293 -6.69 -16.15 4.15
C HIS A 293 -8.06 -15.60 4.58
N GLN A 294 -8.39 -15.67 5.88
CA GLN A 294 -9.73 -15.37 6.43
C GLN A 294 -10.50 -14.21 5.78
N PHE A 295 -11.79 -14.47 5.58
CA PHE A 295 -12.91 -13.59 5.23
C PHE A 295 -12.62 -12.07 5.22
N HIS A 296 -12.76 -11.48 4.02
CA HIS A 296 -13.06 -10.08 3.67
C HIS A 296 -11.94 -9.19 3.13
N ASN A 297 -11.79 -9.20 1.81
CA ASN A 297 -11.46 -8.00 1.05
C ASN A 297 -12.19 -7.97 -0.30
N GLY A 298 -13.52 -8.00 -0.25
CA GLY A 298 -14.22 -6.89 -0.89
C GLY A 298 -14.49 -5.92 0.25
N LYS A 299 -14.18 -4.64 0.14
CA LYS A 299 -14.57 -3.68 1.18
C LYS A 299 -16.07 -3.91 1.49
N CYS A 300 -16.32 -4.29 2.75
CA CYS A 300 -17.55 -4.81 3.35
C CYS A 300 -17.61 -6.33 3.59
N GLY A 301 -17.21 -6.68 4.81
CA GLY A 301 -17.91 -7.60 5.70
C GLY A 301 -16.95 -8.12 6.79
N GLY A 302 -17.48 -8.81 7.81
CA GLY A 302 -16.68 -9.49 8.84
C GLY A 302 -16.68 -8.77 10.18
N GLU A 303 -17.76 -9.00 10.95
CA GLU A 303 -17.97 -8.60 12.34
C GLU A 303 -18.35 -7.13 12.59
N ASP A 304 -19.49 -6.71 12.05
CA ASP A 304 -20.37 -5.72 12.70
C ASP A 304 -21.79 -5.83 12.12
N VAL A 305 -22.57 -6.82 12.59
CA VAL A 305 -24.01 -6.90 12.30
C VAL A 305 -24.75 -6.16 13.41
N ALA A 306 -24.72 -4.82 13.35
CA ALA A 306 -25.59 -3.97 14.16
C ALA A 306 -26.91 -3.72 13.39
N ARG A 307 -28.04 -4.17 13.95
CA ARG A 307 -29.40 -3.85 13.45
C ARG A 307 -29.69 -2.36 13.73
N ILE A 308 -29.93 -1.55 12.69
CA ILE A 308 -30.44 -0.18 12.86
C ILE A 308 -31.77 -0.03 12.12
N PHE A 309 -32.81 0.34 12.87
CA PHE A 309 -34.16 0.65 12.39
C PHE A 309 -34.23 2.12 11.94
N LEU A 310 -34.85 2.39 10.79
CA LEU A 310 -35.28 3.74 10.43
C LEU A 310 -36.57 4.08 11.20
N LYS A 311 -36.46 4.90 12.25
CA LYS A 311 -37.56 5.74 12.74
C LYS A 311 -37.18 7.20 12.55
N LEU A 312 -38.07 7.95 11.92
CA LEU A 312 -38.08 9.42 11.88
C LEU A 312 -37.95 9.98 13.30
N GLU A 313 -36.93 10.80 13.60
CA GLU A 313 -36.97 11.96 14.51
C GLU A 313 -35.60 12.68 14.66
N ILE A 314 -35.66 13.91 15.17
CA ILE A 314 -34.74 15.06 14.99
C ILE A 314 -33.60 15.09 16.04
N GLY A 315 -32.32 15.08 15.59
CA GLY A 315 -31.06 15.56 16.22
C GLY A 315 -30.68 15.14 17.67
N PRO A 316 -29.46 15.47 18.16
CA PRO A 316 -28.12 15.44 17.55
C PRO A 316 -27.10 14.53 18.31
N GLU A 317 -25.92 14.40 17.71
CA GLU A 317 -24.62 13.97 18.29
C GLU A 317 -24.16 12.50 18.26
N HIS A 318 -22.92 12.40 17.74
CA HIS A 318 -21.88 11.36 17.83
C HIS A 318 -22.21 9.92 17.47
N LEU A 319 -21.57 9.43 16.38
CA LEU A 319 -20.88 8.14 16.29
C LEU A 319 -20.09 8.08 14.97
N SER A 320 -18.77 7.88 15.07
CA SER A 320 -17.84 7.66 13.97
C SER A 320 -17.62 6.16 13.76
N GLY A 321 -17.95 5.63 12.58
CA GLY A 321 -17.74 4.23 12.20
C GLY A 321 -18.32 3.94 10.80
N SER A 322 -17.66 3.08 10.04
CA SER A 322 -17.91 2.83 8.62
C SER A 322 -18.81 1.59 8.41
N SER A 323 -19.76 1.67 7.46
CA SER A 323 -20.76 0.66 7.03
C SER A 323 -22.11 0.69 7.79
N VAL A 324 -23.24 0.62 7.07
CA VAL A 324 -24.62 0.60 7.63
C VAL A 324 -25.51 -0.32 6.79
N ILE A 325 -26.31 -1.19 7.42
CA ILE A 325 -27.22 -2.21 6.82
C ILE A 325 -28.68 -1.82 7.08
N VAL A 326 -29.60 -2.00 6.10
CA VAL A 326 -31.06 -1.72 6.21
C VAL A 326 -31.85 -2.77 5.39
N GLY A 327 -33.02 -3.27 5.85
CA GLY A 327 -33.88 -4.17 5.05
C GLY A 327 -35.36 -4.24 5.50
N THR A 328 -36.30 -4.55 4.57
CA THR A 328 -37.71 -4.97 4.84
C THR A 328 -38.51 -5.50 3.60
N ILE A 329 -38.68 -6.83 3.51
CA ILE A 329 -39.88 -7.70 3.27
C ILE A 329 -41.13 -7.29 2.38
N HIS A 330 -41.35 -8.07 1.29
CA HIS A 330 -42.54 -8.81 0.71
C HIS A 330 -43.36 -8.36 -0.56
N GLY A 331 -43.32 -9.22 -1.61
CA GLY A 331 -44.40 -9.71 -2.51
C GLY A 331 -44.53 -9.34 -4.03
N TYR A 332 -43.90 -10.13 -4.93
CA TYR A 332 -44.52 -11.01 -6.00
C TYR A 332 -44.94 -10.61 -7.47
N TYR A 333 -44.41 -11.41 -8.45
CA TYR A 333 -44.96 -12.03 -9.72
C TYR A 333 -44.82 -11.38 -11.15
N ASN A 334 -43.82 -11.86 -11.95
CA ASN A 334 -43.85 -12.69 -13.21
C ASN A 334 -44.81 -12.33 -14.41
N SER A 335 -44.55 -12.52 -15.73
CA SER A 335 -43.55 -13.27 -16.53
C SER A 335 -43.73 -13.04 -18.07
N LYS A 336 -42.66 -13.30 -18.88
CA LYS A 336 -42.58 -13.95 -20.25
C LYS A 336 -43.13 -13.20 -21.51
N THR A 337 -42.62 -13.29 -22.77
CA THR A 337 -41.58 -14.10 -23.48
C THR A 337 -41.40 -13.68 -24.97
N LEU A 338 -40.18 -13.89 -25.54
CA LEU A 338 -39.79 -14.42 -26.90
C LEU A 338 -40.15 -13.61 -28.18
N THR A 339 -39.44 -13.61 -29.34
CA THR A 339 -38.40 -14.48 -29.97
C THR A 339 -37.81 -13.85 -31.26
N HIS A 340 -36.53 -14.16 -31.56
CA HIS A 340 -35.88 -14.54 -32.86
C HIS A 340 -35.61 -13.56 -34.04
N GLY A 341 -34.33 -13.52 -34.47
CA GLY A 341 -33.92 -14.17 -35.73
C GLY A 341 -33.13 -13.36 -36.80
N GLY A 342 -31.82 -13.62 -36.93
CA GLY A 342 -31.17 -13.93 -38.23
C GLY A 342 -30.28 -12.88 -38.95
N PRO A 343 -29.30 -13.31 -39.79
CA PRO A 343 -28.00 -12.64 -40.00
C PRO A 343 -27.68 -12.24 -41.47
N LEU A 344 -26.59 -11.49 -41.74
CA LEU A 344 -25.66 -11.66 -42.90
C LEU A 344 -24.51 -10.62 -42.99
N TYR A 345 -23.29 -11.13 -42.85
CA TYR A 345 -21.99 -10.93 -43.52
C TYR A 345 -21.59 -9.69 -44.40
N LEU A 346 -20.28 -9.35 -44.22
CA LEU A 346 -19.23 -8.94 -45.19
C LEU A 346 -19.13 -7.49 -45.69
N GLY A 347 -18.14 -6.75 -45.18
CA GLY A 347 -17.62 -5.56 -45.87
C GLY A 347 -16.65 -4.69 -45.06
N SER A 348 -15.39 -5.12 -44.86
CA SER A 348 -14.39 -4.21 -44.28
C SER A 348 -12.95 -4.67 -44.54
N LEU A 349 -12.45 -4.37 -45.74
CA LEU A 349 -11.02 -4.48 -46.07
C LEU A 349 -10.49 -3.31 -46.91
N PHE A 350 -11.20 -2.17 -46.95
CA PHE A 350 -10.85 -1.05 -47.84
C PHE A 350 -10.52 0.29 -47.15
N MET A 351 -10.58 0.41 -45.82
CA MET A 351 -10.51 1.72 -45.15
C MET A 351 -9.16 2.09 -44.48
N ALA A 352 -8.17 1.18 -44.49
CA ALA A 352 -6.92 1.37 -43.73
C ALA A 352 -5.84 2.23 -44.42
N PHE A 353 -5.99 2.59 -45.69
CA PHE A 353 -4.91 3.25 -46.44
C PHE A 353 -4.95 4.79 -46.46
N TRP A 354 -5.97 5.44 -45.88
CA TRP A 354 -6.12 6.91 -45.96
C TRP A 354 -5.75 7.71 -44.71
N LEU A 355 -5.63 7.08 -43.53
CA LEU A 355 -5.33 7.81 -42.28
C LEU A 355 -3.84 8.06 -42.00
N GLY A 356 -2.93 7.33 -42.64
CA GLY A 356 -1.48 7.45 -42.37
C GLY A 356 -0.84 8.75 -42.87
N GLY A 357 -1.39 9.37 -43.93
CA GLY A 357 -0.77 10.52 -44.59
C GLY A 357 -0.94 11.85 -43.85
N ILE A 358 -2.01 12.01 -43.07
CA ILE A 358 -2.37 13.30 -42.44
C ILE A 358 -1.57 13.56 -41.15
N ILE A 359 -1.17 12.49 -40.45
CA ILE A 359 -0.44 12.59 -39.18
C ILE A 359 1.01 13.07 -39.39
N ALA A 360 1.63 12.70 -40.51
CA ALA A 360 3.02 13.07 -40.81
C ALA A 360 3.19 14.57 -41.10
N ILE A 361 2.15 15.24 -41.62
CA ILE A 361 2.22 16.65 -42.03
C ILE A 361 2.03 17.59 -40.82
N LEU A 362 1.28 17.18 -39.80
CA LEU A 362 1.07 17.97 -38.58
C LEU A 362 2.27 17.95 -37.63
N ALA A 363 3.11 16.91 -37.68
CA ALA A 363 4.27 16.75 -36.79
C ALA A 363 5.44 17.72 -37.10
N LEU A 364 5.48 18.32 -38.30
CA LEU A 364 6.59 19.19 -38.72
C LEU A 364 6.39 20.69 -38.37
N GLY A 365 5.18 21.10 -37.97
CA GLY A 365 4.83 22.51 -37.76
C GLY A 365 4.97 23.05 -36.33
N LEU A 366 5.20 22.21 -35.31
CA LEU A 366 5.07 22.59 -33.88
C LEU A 366 6.37 22.57 -33.06
N ARG A 367 7.54 22.34 -33.68
CA ARG A 367 8.82 22.22 -32.97
C ARG A 367 9.28 23.44 -32.13
N PRO A 368 9.04 24.72 -32.48
CA PRO A 368 9.59 25.83 -31.71
C PRO A 368 8.83 26.18 -30.43
N TYR A 369 7.59 25.68 -30.25
CA TYR A 369 6.74 26.05 -29.10
C TYR A 369 6.77 25.04 -27.95
N LEU A 370 7.44 23.90 -28.12
CA LEU A 370 7.49 22.83 -27.11
C LEU A 370 8.72 22.88 -26.20
N SER A 371 9.84 23.52 -26.60
CA SER A 371 11.09 23.46 -25.81
C SER A 371 11.07 24.32 -24.54
N ASP A 372 10.48 25.52 -24.58
CA ASP A 372 10.44 26.44 -23.42
C ASP A 372 9.61 25.91 -22.23
N SER A 373 8.67 24.98 -22.47
CA SER A 373 7.77 24.44 -21.43
C SER A 373 8.33 23.24 -20.67
N LEU A 374 9.40 22.61 -21.19
CA LEU A 374 10.03 21.42 -20.59
C LEU A 374 11.13 21.79 -19.59
N GLU A 375 11.89 22.86 -19.83
CA GLU A 375 12.99 23.28 -18.95
C GLU A 375 12.53 23.67 -17.54
N SER A 376 11.31 24.21 -17.38
CA SER A 376 10.78 24.64 -16.09
C SER A 376 10.26 23.48 -15.21
N ARG A 377 10.24 22.24 -15.71
CA ARG A 377 9.70 21.06 -15.02
C ARG A 377 10.76 20.11 -14.47
N CYS A 378 12.00 20.23 -14.90
CA CYS A 378 13.10 19.37 -14.49
C CYS A 378 14.14 20.11 -13.63
N ARG A 379 14.87 19.33 -12.83
CA ARG A 379 16.08 19.75 -12.13
C ARG A 379 17.22 19.90 -13.12
N CYS A 380 18.08 20.86 -12.87
CA CYS A 380 19.23 21.12 -13.70
C CYS A 380 20.30 20.03 -13.53
N GLY A 381 20.71 19.40 -14.64
CA GLY A 381 21.76 18.40 -14.70
C GLY A 381 23.08 18.93 -15.27
N PRO A 382 24.17 18.15 -15.19
CA PRO A 382 25.53 18.57 -15.56
C PRO A 382 25.74 18.89 -17.06
N HIS A 383 24.80 18.49 -17.90
CA HIS A 383 24.83 18.72 -19.35
C HIS A 383 23.91 19.86 -19.80
N ASP A 384 23.19 20.49 -18.86
CA ASP A 384 22.26 21.58 -19.15
C ASP A 384 22.95 22.94 -18.99
N ASP A 385 22.52 23.93 -19.77
CA ASP A 385 23.07 25.30 -19.72
C ASP A 385 22.87 25.98 -18.36
N CYS A 386 21.85 25.55 -17.60
CA CYS A 386 21.59 26.05 -16.25
C CYS A 386 22.58 25.52 -15.19
N TRP A 387 23.45 24.55 -15.53
CA TRP A 387 24.35 23.94 -14.56
C TRP A 387 25.33 24.99 -14.05
N PRO A 388 25.61 25.07 -12.74
CA PRO A 388 26.47 26.11 -12.22
C PRO A 388 27.86 26.04 -12.87
N SER A 389 28.38 27.21 -13.24
CA SER A 389 29.72 27.32 -13.82
C SER A 389 30.78 26.93 -12.79
N PRO A 390 32.00 26.57 -13.22
CA PRO A 390 33.10 26.31 -12.30
C PRO A 390 33.35 27.45 -11.30
N ALA A 391 33.14 28.71 -11.71
CA ALA A 391 33.24 29.86 -10.82
C ALA A 391 32.13 29.88 -9.75
N ALA A 392 30.90 29.52 -10.09
CA ALA A 392 29.80 29.41 -9.13
C ALA A 392 30.05 28.30 -8.11
N TRP A 393 30.54 27.14 -8.56
CA TRP A 393 30.97 26.06 -7.66
C TRP A 393 32.13 26.49 -6.75
N GLY A 394 33.12 27.20 -7.28
CA GLY A 394 34.23 27.77 -6.50
C GLY A 394 33.79 28.80 -5.46
N ALA A 395 32.78 29.62 -5.78
CA ALA A 395 32.17 30.56 -4.85
C ALA A 395 31.48 29.82 -3.71
N LEU A 396 30.62 28.83 -4.00
CA LEU A 396 30.00 27.99 -2.98
C LEU A 396 31.06 27.34 -2.08
N ASN A 397 32.10 26.75 -2.69
CA ASN A 397 33.19 26.11 -1.96
C ASN A 397 33.84 27.07 -0.96
N SER A 398 34.14 28.29 -1.40
CA SER A 398 34.72 29.34 -0.54
C SER A 398 33.79 29.72 0.60
N THR A 399 32.49 29.90 0.32
CA THR A 399 31.48 30.28 1.33
C THR A 399 31.30 29.21 2.42
N ILE A 400 31.41 27.92 2.07
CA ILE A 400 31.31 26.82 3.03
C ILE A 400 32.66 26.40 3.63
N GLY A 401 33.71 27.20 3.43
CA GLY A 401 35.02 26.99 4.06
C GLY A 401 35.88 25.90 3.41
N GLY A 402 35.81 25.75 2.09
CA GLY A 402 36.62 24.79 1.34
C GLY A 402 36.11 23.35 1.37
N ASN A 403 34.87 23.13 1.83
CA ASN A 403 34.30 21.80 2.08
C ASN A 403 33.39 21.28 0.95
N LEU A 404 33.60 21.73 -0.30
CA LEU A 404 32.95 21.19 -1.48
C LEU A 404 33.91 20.26 -2.22
N VAL A 405 33.49 19.02 -2.47
CA VAL A 405 34.29 18.01 -3.18
C VAL A 405 33.54 17.55 -4.43
N GLN A 406 34.23 17.48 -5.57
CA GLN A 406 33.71 16.83 -6.76
C GLN A 406 33.85 15.31 -6.61
N LEU A 407 32.77 14.58 -6.83
CA LEU A 407 32.71 13.15 -6.59
C LEU A 407 32.77 12.33 -7.88
N ARG A 408 33.40 11.16 -7.77
CA ARG A 408 33.30 10.03 -8.68
C ARG A 408 32.92 8.79 -7.87
N PRO A 409 32.25 7.80 -8.47
CA PRO A 409 31.99 6.54 -7.79
C PRO A 409 33.27 5.92 -7.24
N VAL A 410 33.19 5.30 -6.07
CA VAL A 410 34.38 4.76 -5.40
C VAL A 410 35.09 3.70 -6.23
N GLY A 411 34.36 2.93 -7.03
CA GLY A 411 34.93 1.91 -7.93
C GLY A 411 35.79 2.47 -9.07
N ALA A 412 35.81 3.79 -9.33
CA ALA A 412 36.52 4.36 -10.46
C ALA A 412 38.02 4.00 -10.50
N VAL A 413 38.65 3.83 -9.32
CA VAL A 413 40.06 3.41 -9.21
C VAL A 413 40.33 1.95 -9.64
N CYS A 414 39.27 1.15 -9.79
CA CYS A 414 39.31 -0.25 -10.24
C CYS A 414 38.96 -0.42 -11.73
N HIS A 415 38.75 0.66 -12.48
CA HIS A 415 38.22 0.62 -13.85
C HIS A 415 38.94 1.59 -14.82
N GLU A 416 38.93 1.26 -16.12
CA GLU A 416 39.47 2.01 -17.27
C GLU A 416 40.56 3.06 -16.96
N ALA A 417 40.39 4.33 -17.40
CA ALA A 417 41.43 5.36 -17.47
C ALA A 417 42.01 5.80 -16.10
N GLN A 418 41.44 5.30 -14.99
CA GLN A 418 41.84 5.59 -13.62
C GLN A 418 42.30 4.33 -12.87
N TYR A 419 42.39 3.17 -13.54
CA TYR A 419 42.84 1.93 -12.92
C TYR A 419 44.22 2.12 -12.28
N SER A 420 44.28 1.84 -10.98
CA SER A 420 45.53 1.83 -10.23
C SER A 420 45.52 0.69 -9.22
N ASN A 421 46.44 -0.25 -9.40
CA ASN A 421 46.47 -1.50 -8.63
C ASN A 421 46.51 -1.25 -7.10
N GLY A 422 47.26 -0.23 -6.64
CA GLY A 422 47.33 0.14 -5.22
C GLY A 422 45.99 0.64 -4.67
N PRO A 423 45.48 1.79 -5.15
CA PRO A 423 44.18 2.34 -4.75
C PRO A 423 42.99 1.37 -4.92
N CYS A 424 42.98 0.54 -5.96
CA CYS A 424 41.93 -0.48 -6.12
C CYS A 424 42.03 -1.58 -5.05
N SER A 425 43.24 -2.06 -4.76
CA SER A 425 43.45 -3.04 -3.69
C SER A 425 43.06 -2.50 -2.32
N GLU A 426 43.38 -1.23 -2.03
CA GLU A 426 42.96 -0.54 -0.80
C GLU A 426 41.43 -0.43 -0.72
N LEU A 427 40.78 -0.04 -1.82
CA LEU A 427 39.32 0.01 -1.88
C LEU A 427 38.69 -1.36 -1.58
N ILE A 428 39.19 -2.44 -2.18
CA ILE A 428 38.68 -3.81 -1.96
C ILE A 428 38.78 -4.17 -0.47
N GLN A 429 39.89 -3.85 0.20
CA GLN A 429 40.08 -4.12 1.63
C GLN A 429 39.10 -3.33 2.51
N HIS A 430 38.76 -2.11 2.12
CA HIS A 430 37.82 -1.25 2.86
C HIS A 430 36.36 -1.37 2.40
N PHE A 431 36.07 -2.14 1.35
CA PHE A 431 34.74 -2.16 0.72
C PHE A 431 33.64 -2.62 1.69
N HIS A 432 33.95 -3.48 2.64
CA HIS A 432 33.01 -3.94 3.67
C HIS A 432 33.16 -3.21 5.02
N ASN A 433 33.98 -2.16 5.10
CA ASN A 433 34.14 -1.36 6.30
C ASN A 433 33.04 -0.29 6.39
N THR A 434 32.18 -0.40 7.39
CA THR A 434 31.03 0.50 7.58
C THR A 434 31.44 1.93 7.87
N THR A 435 32.42 2.15 8.75
CA THR A 435 32.92 3.49 9.09
C THR A 435 33.53 4.19 7.88
N TRP A 436 34.37 3.50 7.11
CA TRP A 436 34.96 4.04 5.88
C TRP A 436 33.88 4.47 4.88
N ARG A 437 32.82 3.69 4.72
CA ARG A 437 31.68 4.06 3.85
C ARG A 437 30.90 5.25 4.36
N VAL A 438 30.75 5.43 5.67
CA VAL A 438 30.14 6.64 6.26
C VAL A 438 30.97 7.86 5.89
N GLU A 439 32.29 7.78 6.10
CA GLU A 439 33.23 8.89 5.87
C GLU A 439 33.40 9.23 4.39
N ASN A 440 33.33 8.25 3.50
CA ASN A 440 33.48 8.45 2.07
C ASN A 440 32.18 8.96 1.42
N PRO A 441 32.11 10.23 0.97
CA PRO A 441 30.90 10.84 0.44
C PRO A 441 30.39 10.24 -0.88
N ALA A 442 31.16 9.37 -1.54
CA ALA A 442 30.76 8.66 -2.75
C ALA A 442 30.28 7.21 -2.51
N ALA A 443 30.37 6.69 -1.27
CA ALA A 443 29.97 5.32 -0.93
C ALA A 443 28.63 5.27 -0.19
N LEU A 444 27.83 4.23 -0.39
CA LEU A 444 26.64 3.92 0.40
C LEU A 444 26.84 2.58 1.12
N GLN A 445 26.14 2.34 2.23
CA GLN A 445 26.26 1.06 2.96
C GLN A 445 25.74 -0.11 2.12
N VAL A 446 24.68 0.13 1.35
CA VAL A 446 24.15 -0.79 0.35
C VAL A 446 24.59 -0.30 -1.04
N HIS A 447 25.61 -0.95 -1.58
CA HIS A 447 26.32 -0.47 -2.77
C HIS A 447 25.44 -0.50 -4.03
N THR A 448 24.40 -1.35 -4.08
CA THR A 448 23.50 -1.42 -5.23
C THR A 448 22.73 -0.13 -5.49
N TRP A 449 22.63 0.75 -4.49
CA TRP A 449 22.05 2.09 -4.65
C TRP A 449 23.03 3.14 -5.17
N GLU A 450 24.31 2.80 -5.32
CA GLU A 450 25.30 3.62 -6.05
C GLU A 450 25.06 3.50 -7.57
N HIS A 451 24.47 2.39 -8.02
CA HIS A 451 24.16 2.10 -9.42
C HIS A 451 22.86 2.78 -9.89
N SER A 452 22.76 3.10 -11.19
CA SER A 452 21.51 3.54 -11.82
C SER A 452 20.89 2.39 -12.60
N ARG A 453 19.83 1.79 -12.04
CA ARG A 453 19.07 0.72 -12.72
C ARG A 453 18.35 1.19 -14.00
N PRO A 454 17.67 2.36 -14.02
CA PRO A 454 17.00 2.81 -15.24
C PRO A 454 17.96 3.06 -16.41
N LEU A 455 19.18 3.53 -16.11
CA LEU A 455 20.21 3.80 -17.13
C LEU A 455 21.17 2.62 -17.34
N LYS A 456 21.05 1.55 -16.54
CA LYS A 456 21.99 0.42 -16.49
C LYS A 456 23.44 0.84 -16.30
N GLU A 457 23.65 1.89 -15.51
CA GLU A 457 24.98 2.42 -15.18
C GLU A 457 25.48 1.81 -13.88
N SER A 458 26.77 1.45 -13.86
CA SER A 458 27.43 0.91 -12.68
C SER A 458 28.90 1.32 -12.63
N CYS A 459 29.49 1.21 -11.45
CA CYS A 459 30.92 1.30 -11.24
C CYS A 459 31.25 0.40 -10.03
N HIS A 460 31.10 -0.91 -10.26
CA HIS A 460 31.02 -1.93 -9.23
C HIS A 460 32.41 -2.40 -8.79
N VAL A 461 32.56 -2.79 -7.54
CA VAL A 461 33.83 -3.31 -7.02
C VAL A 461 33.68 -4.80 -6.79
N ILE A 462 34.51 -5.60 -7.46
CA ILE A 462 34.59 -7.05 -7.29
C ILE A 462 36.03 -7.48 -7.07
N ASP A 463 36.21 -8.67 -6.48
CA ASP A 463 37.50 -9.30 -6.26
C ASP A 463 37.51 -10.68 -6.94
N PRO A 464 38.37 -10.93 -7.96
CA PRO A 464 39.34 -10.00 -8.54
C PRO A 464 38.68 -8.86 -9.34
N PRO A 465 39.32 -7.68 -9.45
CA PRO A 465 38.74 -6.54 -10.16
C PRO A 465 38.62 -6.79 -11.66
N GLU A 466 37.46 -6.45 -12.23
CA GLU A 466 37.22 -6.47 -13.67
C GLU A 466 37.36 -5.04 -14.24
N VAL A 467 38.33 -4.87 -15.14
CA VAL A 467 38.56 -3.59 -15.80
C VAL A 467 37.51 -3.41 -16.89
N GLY A 468 36.56 -2.51 -16.65
CA GLY A 468 35.48 -2.16 -17.58
C GLY A 468 35.09 -0.69 -17.44
N ARG A 469 33.97 -0.31 -18.02
CA ARG A 469 33.44 1.06 -17.96
C ARG A 469 32.94 1.37 -16.54
N CYS A 470 33.32 2.54 -16.03
CA CYS A 470 32.80 3.09 -14.77
C CYS A 470 31.90 4.30 -15.06
N ASP A 471 30.60 4.15 -14.80
CA ASP A 471 29.61 5.21 -14.96
C ASP A 471 29.32 5.93 -13.63
N GLN A 472 28.79 7.16 -13.71
CA GLN A 472 28.47 7.94 -12.51
C GLN A 472 27.33 7.32 -11.68
N GLY A 473 26.34 6.70 -12.33
CA GLY A 473 25.21 6.07 -11.66
C GLY A 473 24.42 7.08 -10.82
N ARG A 474 24.17 6.71 -9.56
CA ARG A 474 23.41 7.55 -8.60
C ARG A 474 24.31 8.32 -7.64
N VAL A 475 25.63 8.25 -7.79
CA VAL A 475 26.57 9.04 -6.99
C VAL A 475 26.48 10.51 -7.43
N ALA A 476 26.26 11.42 -6.48
CA ALA A 476 26.20 12.86 -6.75
C ALA A 476 27.46 13.37 -7.46
N HIS A 477 27.39 14.49 -8.19
CA HIS A 477 28.59 15.08 -8.84
C HIS A 477 29.42 15.92 -7.88
N TYR A 478 28.77 16.53 -6.89
CA TYR A 478 29.41 17.33 -5.86
C TYR A 478 28.85 16.95 -4.50
N SER A 479 29.68 17.00 -3.47
CA SER A 479 29.26 16.90 -2.08
C SER A 479 29.77 18.08 -1.27
N ALA A 480 28.84 18.78 -0.63
CA ALA A 480 29.12 19.80 0.37
C ALA A 480 29.13 19.15 1.76
N TYR A 481 30.31 19.02 2.36
CA TYR A 481 30.47 18.52 3.73
C TYR A 481 30.23 19.65 4.72
N VAL A 482 29.08 19.64 5.39
CA VAL A 482 28.65 20.75 6.24
C VAL A 482 29.04 20.53 7.70
N ARG A 483 29.59 21.59 8.33
CA ARG A 483 30.00 21.61 9.75
C ARG A 483 29.29 22.67 10.58
N SER A 484 28.42 23.47 9.97
CA SER A 484 27.70 24.55 10.64
C SER A 484 26.34 24.81 10.01
N VAL A 485 25.44 25.43 10.77
CA VAL A 485 24.12 25.85 10.29
C VAL A 485 24.26 26.83 9.12
N ALA A 486 25.25 27.72 9.15
CA ALA A 486 25.51 28.66 8.06
C ALA A 486 25.81 27.92 6.75
N ALA A 487 26.73 26.95 6.77
CA ALA A 487 27.04 26.15 5.58
C ALA A 487 25.81 25.40 5.04
N VAL A 488 24.94 24.86 5.92
CA VAL A 488 23.69 24.23 5.49
C VAL A 488 22.79 25.21 4.73
N LYS A 489 22.61 26.42 5.26
CA LYS A 489 21.78 27.46 4.61
C LYS A 489 22.31 27.81 3.22
N GLU A 490 23.61 28.02 3.10
CA GLU A 490 24.27 28.35 1.83
C GLU A 490 24.09 27.26 0.78
N VAL A 491 24.25 25.99 1.15
CA VAL A 491 24.05 24.86 0.23
C VAL A 491 22.58 24.74 -0.19
N VAL A 492 21.64 24.90 0.74
CA VAL A 492 20.20 24.87 0.44
C VAL A 492 19.81 25.99 -0.52
N GLN A 493 20.28 27.21 -0.26
CA GLN A 493 20.00 28.37 -1.10
C GLN A 493 20.63 28.24 -2.49
N PHE A 494 21.86 27.75 -2.57
CA PHE A 494 22.54 27.47 -3.84
C PHE A 494 21.80 26.40 -4.67
N ALA A 495 21.37 25.31 -4.03
CA ALA A 495 20.60 24.27 -4.72
C ALA A 495 19.26 24.81 -5.25
N ALA A 496 18.58 25.65 -4.47
CA ALA A 496 17.33 26.29 -4.87
C ALA A 496 17.54 27.25 -6.05
N SER A 497 18.54 28.15 -5.99
CA SER A 497 18.79 29.16 -7.01
C SER A 497 19.18 28.57 -8.36
N HIS A 498 19.82 27.39 -8.36
CA HIS A 498 20.24 26.67 -9.56
C HIS A 498 19.33 25.51 -9.94
N ARG A 499 18.18 25.34 -9.26
CA ARG A 499 17.22 24.25 -9.48
C ARG A 499 17.86 22.86 -9.46
N LEU A 500 18.87 22.66 -8.62
CA LEU A 500 19.60 21.40 -8.53
C LEU A 500 18.78 20.33 -7.84
N ARG A 501 19.01 19.07 -8.21
CA ARG A 501 18.59 17.93 -7.39
C ARG A 501 19.45 17.92 -6.12
N LEU A 502 18.83 18.17 -4.96
CA LEU A 502 19.52 18.14 -3.66
C LEU A 502 19.35 16.77 -3.00
N ALA A 503 20.43 16.00 -2.86
CA ALA A 503 20.44 14.75 -2.11
C ALA A 503 20.96 15.02 -0.68
N ILE A 504 20.15 14.73 0.34
CA ILE A 504 20.56 14.90 1.73
C ILE A 504 21.12 13.58 2.24
N ARG A 505 22.40 13.58 2.60
CA ARG A 505 23.10 12.40 3.09
C ARG A 505 23.56 12.61 4.52
N ASN A 506 23.26 11.63 5.36
CA ASN A 506 23.91 11.47 6.65
C ASN A 506 25.03 10.42 6.56
N THR A 507 24.68 9.14 6.60
CA THR A 507 25.66 8.03 6.72
C THR A 507 25.72 7.10 5.50
N GLY A 508 24.79 7.25 4.55
CA GLY A 508 24.65 6.32 3.42
C GLY A 508 23.95 4.99 3.75
N HIS A 509 23.35 4.85 4.94
CA HIS A 509 22.65 3.63 5.41
C HIS A 509 21.33 3.31 4.69
N ASP A 510 20.84 4.20 3.82
CA ASP A 510 19.48 4.10 3.32
C ASP A 510 19.24 2.89 2.39
N LEU A 511 18.27 2.04 2.74
CA LEU A 511 17.95 0.80 2.02
C LEU A 511 17.07 0.99 0.78
N ALA A 512 16.69 2.23 0.44
CA ALA A 512 15.94 2.58 -0.79
C ALA A 512 16.64 3.64 -1.65
N GLY A 513 17.93 3.89 -1.38
CA GLY A 513 18.73 4.87 -2.11
C GLY A 513 18.23 6.32 -1.98
N ARG A 514 17.57 6.70 -0.88
CA ARG A 514 17.03 8.06 -0.65
C ARG A 514 18.08 9.11 -0.32
N SER A 515 19.28 8.66 0.10
CA SER A 515 20.41 9.54 0.45
C SER A 515 21.37 9.80 -0.72
N SER A 516 21.01 9.35 -1.93
CA SER A 516 21.75 9.58 -3.16
C SER A 516 20.79 9.80 -4.32
N ALA A 517 21.23 10.54 -5.35
CA ALA A 517 20.46 10.77 -6.56
C ALA A 517 21.39 11.06 -7.74
N PRO A 518 21.02 10.66 -8.96
CA PRO A 518 21.79 11.02 -10.15
C PRO A 518 21.77 12.55 -10.35
N ASN A 519 22.80 13.08 -11.02
CA ASN A 519 22.85 14.48 -11.46
C ASN A 519 22.55 15.49 -10.34
N SER A 520 23.08 15.22 -9.14
CA SER A 520 22.72 15.93 -7.91
C SER A 520 23.90 16.62 -7.23
N LEU A 521 23.55 17.57 -6.36
CA LEU A 521 24.40 18.10 -5.30
C LEU A 521 24.04 17.36 -3.99
N GLN A 522 25.04 16.75 -3.36
CA GLN A 522 24.89 16.11 -2.06
C GLN A 522 25.18 17.10 -0.93
N LEU A 523 24.23 17.25 0.00
CA LEU A 523 24.44 17.92 1.29
C LEU A 523 24.75 16.84 2.33
N HIS A 524 26.02 16.78 2.76
CA HIS A 524 26.53 15.73 3.64
C HIS A 524 26.64 16.23 5.09
N THR A 525 25.73 15.76 5.95
CA THR A 525 25.58 16.24 7.34
C THR A 525 26.55 15.61 8.34
N ALA A 526 27.40 14.67 7.91
CA ALA A 526 28.31 13.94 8.81
C ALA A 526 29.27 14.84 9.60
N GLY A 527 29.53 16.08 9.16
CA GLY A 527 30.35 17.04 9.90
C GLY A 527 29.69 17.67 11.13
N LEU A 528 28.38 17.45 11.34
CA LEU A 528 27.64 17.98 12.48
C LEU A 528 27.69 17.00 13.67
N LYS A 529 28.81 16.98 14.40
CA LYS A 529 29.17 15.96 15.41
C LYS A 529 28.97 16.33 16.89
N GLY A 530 28.41 17.51 17.20
CA GLY A 530 28.29 17.95 18.59
C GLY A 530 27.40 17.02 19.43
N ILE A 531 27.84 16.67 20.65
CA ILE A 531 27.05 15.92 21.65
C ILE A 531 27.09 16.71 22.94
N HIS A 532 25.92 17.04 23.51
CA HIS A 532 25.81 17.83 24.73
C HIS A 532 24.72 17.28 25.64
N HIS A 533 25.12 16.67 26.75
CA HIS A 533 24.21 16.17 27.79
C HIS A 533 23.83 17.28 28.77
N VAL A 534 22.59 17.27 29.25
CA VAL A 534 22.08 18.13 30.32
C VAL A 534 21.18 17.35 31.27
N GLU A 535 21.28 17.64 32.56
CA GLU A 535 20.43 17.04 33.60
C GLU A 535 18.99 17.59 33.61
N SER A 536 18.81 18.81 33.09
CA SER A 536 17.53 19.51 33.12
C SER A 536 17.37 20.35 31.85
N PHE A 537 16.80 19.74 30.82
CA PHE A 537 16.56 20.39 29.54
C PHE A 537 15.30 21.23 29.56
N ILE A 538 15.43 22.51 29.21
CA ILE A 538 14.30 23.43 29.03
C ILE A 538 14.18 23.70 27.52
N PRO A 539 13.11 23.23 26.85
CA PRO A 539 12.93 23.46 25.42
C PRO A 539 12.85 24.95 25.09
N ARG A 540 13.32 25.36 23.91
CA ARG A 540 13.21 26.76 23.49
C ARG A 540 11.75 27.11 23.25
N ALA A 541 11.30 28.26 23.76
CA ALA A 541 9.94 28.74 23.58
C ALA A 541 9.92 30.18 23.05
N PRO A 542 8.82 30.63 22.44
CA PRO A 542 8.64 32.02 22.06
C PRO A 542 8.82 32.99 23.25
N PRO A 543 9.27 34.23 23.01
CA PRO A 543 9.46 35.22 24.08
C PRO A 543 8.22 35.38 24.98
N GLY A 544 8.44 35.43 26.29
CA GLY A 544 7.36 35.58 27.28
C GLY A 544 6.64 34.28 27.66
N LYS A 545 6.96 33.13 27.06
CA LYS A 545 6.40 31.83 27.43
C LYS A 545 7.34 31.07 28.38
N SER A 546 6.94 30.92 29.64
CA SER A 546 7.62 30.05 30.60
C SER A 546 7.29 28.59 30.30
N VAL A 547 8.31 27.72 30.26
CA VAL A 547 8.15 26.29 30.00
C VAL A 547 8.91 25.47 31.05
N PRO A 548 8.35 24.35 31.52
CA PRO A 548 9.01 23.49 32.50
C PRO A 548 10.20 22.73 31.89
N SER A 549 11.05 22.20 32.76
CA SER A 549 12.09 21.24 32.35
C SER A 549 11.46 19.91 31.94
N GLU A 550 12.04 19.30 30.90
CA GLU A 550 11.71 17.95 30.41
C GLU A 550 12.60 16.85 31.01
N GLY A 551 13.47 17.22 31.97
CA GLY A 551 14.41 16.33 32.64
C GLY A 551 15.74 16.14 31.88
N PRO A 552 16.46 15.04 32.16
CA PRO A 552 17.71 14.72 31.47
C PRO A 552 17.53 14.53 29.96
N ALA A 553 18.45 15.10 29.19
CA ALA A 553 18.42 15.05 27.74
C ALA A 553 19.81 15.18 27.13
N VAL A 554 19.94 14.74 25.87
CA VAL A 554 21.15 14.89 25.08
C VAL A 554 20.81 15.57 23.75
N THR A 555 21.50 16.67 23.46
CA THR A 555 21.47 17.31 22.15
C THR A 555 22.59 16.75 21.28
N VAL A 556 22.24 16.21 20.12
CA VAL A 556 23.18 15.65 19.16
C VAL A 556 23.10 16.38 17.83
N GLY A 557 24.25 16.60 17.19
CA GLY A 557 24.33 17.09 15.82
C GLY A 557 23.83 16.04 14.83
N ALA A 558 23.38 16.49 13.65
CA ALA A 558 22.78 15.60 12.66
C ALA A 558 23.70 14.46 12.17
N GLY A 559 25.02 14.65 12.24
CA GLY A 559 26.04 13.68 11.84
C GLY A 559 26.46 12.68 12.91
N VAL A 560 25.92 12.78 14.13
CA VAL A 560 26.23 11.85 15.22
C VAL A 560 25.70 10.46 14.89
N LEU A 561 26.55 9.45 15.06
CA LEU A 561 26.25 8.05 14.89
C LEU A 561 25.70 7.46 16.20
N THR A 562 24.91 6.40 16.09
CA THR A 562 24.34 5.70 17.24
C THR A 562 25.41 5.22 18.22
N GLY A 563 26.54 4.69 17.72
CA GLY A 563 27.65 4.26 18.56
C GLY A 563 28.30 5.41 19.34
N GLU A 564 28.54 6.54 18.67
CA GLU A 564 29.08 7.76 19.31
C GLU A 564 28.16 8.25 20.44
N LEU A 565 26.85 8.22 20.20
CA LEU A 565 25.84 8.56 21.20
C LEU A 565 25.84 7.58 22.39
N TYR A 566 25.87 6.27 22.12
CA TYR A 566 25.88 5.27 23.19
C TYR A 566 27.11 5.38 24.07
N SER A 567 28.30 5.58 23.50
CA SER A 567 29.52 5.80 24.27
C SER A 567 29.39 7.05 25.16
N ALA A 568 28.94 8.18 24.61
CA ALA A 568 28.78 9.42 25.38
C ALA A 568 27.71 9.31 26.49
N ALA A 569 26.63 8.57 26.23
CA ALA A 569 25.58 8.34 27.23
C ALA A 569 26.09 7.44 28.37
N ALA A 570 26.82 6.37 28.06
CA ALA A 570 27.41 5.47 29.03
C ALA A 570 28.38 6.19 29.98
N GLU A 571 29.23 7.08 29.45
CA GLU A 571 30.14 7.92 30.25
C GLU A 571 29.39 8.83 31.24
N SER A 572 28.14 9.17 30.93
CA SER A 572 27.28 10.02 31.77
C SER A 572 26.36 9.22 32.71
N GLY A 573 26.41 7.88 32.68
CA GLY A 573 25.51 7.03 33.48
C GLY A 573 24.07 6.97 32.95
N TYR A 574 23.89 7.25 31.66
CA TYR A 574 22.59 7.30 30.99
C TYR A 574 22.51 6.31 29.83
N THR A 575 21.27 5.97 29.46
CA THR A 575 20.90 5.28 28.24
C THR A 575 20.01 6.18 27.38
N VAL A 576 20.05 5.96 26.06
CA VAL A 576 19.26 6.71 25.08
C VAL A 576 18.63 5.71 24.11
N VAL A 577 17.40 5.96 23.68
CA VAL A 577 16.77 5.12 22.65
C VAL A 577 17.47 5.36 21.31
N GLY A 578 18.12 4.33 20.78
CA GLY A 578 18.79 4.33 19.49
C GLY A 578 18.61 3.02 18.73
N GLY A 579 19.21 2.93 17.54
CA GLY A 579 19.20 1.71 16.72
C GLY A 579 20.20 0.65 17.21
N SER A 580 20.18 -0.52 16.59
CA SER A 580 21.10 -1.62 16.91
C SER A 580 22.47 -1.50 16.21
N CYS A 581 22.52 -0.90 15.02
CA CYS A 581 23.77 -0.70 14.27
C CYS A 581 24.47 0.60 14.69
N SER A 582 25.77 0.51 15.01
CA SER A 582 26.52 1.64 15.58
C SER A 582 26.74 2.77 14.57
N THR A 583 26.80 2.45 13.28
CA THR A 583 27.09 3.41 12.20
C THR A 583 25.85 4.10 11.60
N VAL A 584 24.66 3.80 12.12
CA VAL A 584 23.42 4.52 11.76
C VAL A 584 23.45 5.92 12.34
N GLY A 585 23.04 6.92 11.55
CA GLY A 585 22.94 8.31 12.02
C GLY A 585 21.67 8.55 12.81
N ILE A 586 21.80 8.80 14.12
CA ILE A 586 20.68 8.83 15.07
C ILE A 586 19.65 9.93 14.74
N ALA A 587 20.13 11.12 14.39
CA ALA A 587 19.32 12.29 14.04
C ALA A 587 18.88 12.30 12.56
N GLY A 588 19.18 11.25 11.81
CA GLY A 588 18.91 11.13 10.38
C GLY A 588 17.56 10.48 10.05
N GLY A 589 17.57 9.65 9.01
CA GLY A 589 16.39 8.89 8.57
C GLY A 589 15.87 7.89 9.61
N TRP A 590 16.72 7.41 10.53
CA TRP A 590 16.33 6.50 11.60
C TRP A 590 15.22 7.11 12.46
N MET A 591 15.47 8.26 13.11
CA MET A 591 14.43 8.90 13.91
C MET A 591 13.30 9.44 13.04
N GLN A 592 13.57 9.98 11.84
CA GLN A 592 12.51 10.59 11.02
C GLN A 592 11.53 9.57 10.44
N GLY A 593 11.92 8.29 10.35
CA GLY A 593 11.06 7.18 9.93
C GLY A 593 10.39 6.40 11.05
N GLY A 594 10.61 6.78 12.31
CA GLY A 594 10.12 6.07 13.50
C GLY A 594 11.27 5.78 14.47
N GLY A 595 12.20 4.93 14.03
CA GLY A 595 13.38 4.54 14.79
C GLY A 595 13.00 3.59 15.93
N TYR A 596 13.46 2.35 15.86
CA TYR A 596 13.32 1.41 16.97
C TYR A 596 14.66 0.75 17.28
N GLY A 597 14.71 0.09 18.44
CA GLY A 597 15.84 -0.66 18.96
C GLY A 597 15.54 -1.23 20.34
N ILE A 598 16.59 -1.69 21.03
CA ILE A 598 16.50 -2.47 22.28
C ILE A 598 15.61 -1.82 23.36
N LEU A 599 15.68 -0.49 23.52
CA LEU A 599 14.92 0.22 24.56
C LEU A 599 13.48 0.56 24.16
N THR A 600 13.08 0.29 22.93
CA THR A 600 11.78 0.75 22.41
C THR A 600 10.58 0.18 23.18
N PRO A 601 10.55 -1.13 23.54
CA PRO A 601 9.42 -1.67 24.29
C PRO A 601 9.17 -1.01 25.64
N SER A 602 10.23 -0.57 26.33
CA SER A 602 10.16 0.07 27.64
C SER A 602 10.16 1.61 27.61
N ARG A 603 10.68 2.24 26.54
CA ARG A 603 10.90 3.70 26.43
C ARG A 603 10.23 4.39 25.22
N GLY A 604 9.53 3.64 24.38
CA GLY A 604 8.87 4.15 23.18
C GLY A 604 9.84 4.29 21.99
N LEU A 605 9.32 4.66 20.82
CA LEU A 605 10.12 4.76 19.59
C LEU A 605 11.12 5.92 19.69
N GLY A 606 12.12 5.93 18.79
CA GLY A 606 13.04 7.04 18.62
C GLY A 606 12.31 8.36 18.44
N VAL A 607 11.26 8.39 17.60
CA VAL A 607 10.38 9.56 17.44
C VAL A 607 9.73 10.01 18.75
N ASP A 608 9.34 9.08 19.63
CA ASP A 608 8.64 9.42 20.88
C ASP A 608 9.57 10.13 21.88
N ASN A 609 10.88 9.91 21.73
CA ASN A 609 11.94 10.42 22.59
C ASN A 609 12.49 11.79 22.19
N VAL A 610 12.02 12.36 21.08
CA VAL A 610 12.49 13.65 20.57
C VAL A 610 11.80 14.81 21.27
N LEU A 611 12.59 15.75 21.79
CA LEU A 611 12.14 16.95 22.52
C LEU A 611 12.19 18.21 21.67
N GLU A 612 13.22 18.37 20.85
CA GLU A 612 13.47 19.58 20.05
C GLU A 612 14.33 19.24 18.82
N ILE A 613 14.03 19.89 17.70
CA ILE A 613 14.79 19.73 16.44
C ILE A 613 15.18 21.11 15.91
N GLY A 614 16.46 21.28 15.58
CA GLY A 614 16.95 22.40 14.79
C GLY A 614 16.95 22.04 13.31
N VAL A 615 16.33 22.87 12.47
CA VAL A 615 16.07 22.54 11.06
C VAL A 615 16.35 23.75 10.18
N VAL A 616 16.96 23.54 9.01
CA VAL A 616 17.00 24.51 7.92
C VAL A 616 15.89 24.19 6.91
N THR A 617 14.99 25.14 6.68
CA THR A 617 13.84 25.00 5.77
C THR A 617 14.25 25.21 4.30
N ALA A 618 13.31 24.98 3.37
CA ALA A 618 13.58 25.11 1.93
C ALA A 618 13.91 26.56 1.53
N GLN A 619 13.47 27.53 2.35
CA GLN A 619 13.78 28.95 2.20
C GLN A 619 15.18 29.31 2.75
N GLY A 620 15.95 28.34 3.23
CA GLY A 620 17.27 28.56 3.84
C GLY A 620 17.20 29.23 5.21
N VAL A 621 16.10 29.09 5.94
CA VAL A 621 15.91 29.67 7.29
C VAL A 621 16.12 28.60 8.35
N TYR A 622 16.90 28.90 9.39
CA TYR A 622 17.00 28.04 10.56
C TYR A 622 15.82 28.28 11.51
N VAL A 623 15.14 27.21 11.89
CA VAL A 623 14.02 27.21 12.84
C VAL A 623 14.20 26.14 13.90
N THR A 624 13.62 26.38 15.08
CA THR A 624 13.48 25.37 16.13
C THR A 624 12.07 24.80 16.11
N ALA A 625 11.95 23.48 16.01
CA ALA A 625 10.68 22.76 16.03
C ALA A 625 10.56 21.93 17.30
N ASN A 626 9.53 22.19 18.10
CA ASN A 626 9.20 21.46 19.33
C ASN A 626 7.71 21.63 19.66
N GLN A 627 7.27 21.19 20.84
CA GLN A 627 5.88 21.31 21.29
C GLN A 627 5.39 22.76 21.52
N TYR A 628 6.28 23.74 21.50
CA TYR A 628 5.97 25.15 21.79
C TYR A 628 6.03 26.08 20.58
N GLN A 629 6.74 25.69 19.51
CA GLN A 629 6.91 26.47 18.28
C GLN A 629 7.14 25.54 17.07
N ASN A 630 6.64 25.94 15.89
CA ASN A 630 6.71 25.14 14.65
C ASN A 630 6.22 23.69 14.85
N GLN A 631 5.09 23.54 15.57
CA GLN A 631 4.57 22.25 16.04
C GLN A 631 4.17 21.30 14.92
N ASP A 632 3.70 21.84 13.80
CA ASP A 632 3.39 21.10 12.58
C ASP A 632 4.64 20.51 11.91
N LEU A 633 5.70 21.30 11.80
CA LEU A 633 7.01 20.82 11.35
C LEU A 633 7.59 19.80 12.33
N PHE A 634 7.46 20.05 13.64
CA PHE A 634 7.91 19.11 14.68
C PHE A 634 7.20 17.76 14.55
N TRP A 635 5.89 17.77 14.36
CA TRP A 635 5.08 16.58 14.12
C TRP A 635 5.55 15.83 12.88
N ALA A 636 5.76 16.53 11.76
CA ALA A 636 6.17 15.92 10.49
C ALA A 636 7.58 15.33 10.53
N LEU A 637 8.53 15.98 11.20
CA LEU A 637 9.89 15.44 11.36
C LEU A 637 9.93 14.20 12.27
N ARG A 638 8.89 13.96 13.06
CA ARG A 638 8.73 12.79 13.92
C ARG A 638 7.86 11.74 13.23
N GLY A 639 8.36 11.14 12.15
CA GLY A 639 7.72 10.01 11.45
C GLY A 639 7.34 10.27 9.99
N GLY A 640 7.43 11.50 9.50
CA GLY A 640 7.11 11.88 8.12
C GLY A 640 8.18 11.51 7.09
N GLY A 641 9.34 10.97 7.52
CA GLY A 641 10.43 10.55 6.65
C GLY A 641 11.52 11.60 6.42
N GLY A 642 12.76 11.12 6.38
CA GLY A 642 13.95 11.96 6.24
C GLY A 642 14.06 12.64 4.89
N GLY A 643 14.66 13.83 4.87
CA GLY A 643 14.99 14.57 3.63
C GLY A 643 13.80 15.19 2.90
N THR A 644 12.62 15.24 3.53
CA THR A 644 11.37 15.72 2.91
C THR A 644 10.93 17.11 3.41
N PHE A 645 11.14 17.43 4.70
CA PHE A 645 10.59 18.65 5.32
C PHE A 645 11.63 19.71 5.65
N GLY A 646 12.92 19.35 5.60
CA GLY A 646 14.01 20.23 6.01
C GLY A 646 15.33 19.47 6.17
N VAL A 647 16.42 20.22 6.35
CA VAL A 647 17.72 19.68 6.74
C VAL A 647 17.84 19.79 8.25
N ILE A 648 17.79 18.66 8.96
CA ILE A 648 18.05 18.63 10.41
C ILE A 648 19.53 18.98 10.63
N VAL A 649 19.78 19.85 11.62
CA VAL A 649 21.14 20.21 12.06
C VAL A 649 21.48 19.66 13.45
N HIS A 650 20.49 19.57 14.34
CA HIS A 650 20.61 18.90 15.64
C HIS A 650 19.24 18.44 16.14
N VAL A 651 19.26 17.45 17.04
CA VAL A 651 18.08 16.89 17.70
C VAL A 651 18.38 16.74 19.18
N THR A 652 17.40 17.04 20.03
CA THR A 652 17.45 16.75 21.46
C THR A 652 16.61 15.52 21.76
N PHE A 653 17.21 14.49 22.37
CA PHE A 653 16.55 13.27 22.81
C PHE A 653 16.48 13.21 24.34
N ARG A 654 15.40 12.62 24.88
CA ARG A 654 15.35 12.23 26.30
C ARG A 654 16.44 11.20 26.61
N THR A 655 17.03 11.30 27.80
CA THR A 655 17.93 10.28 28.35
C THR A 655 17.28 9.61 29.56
N TYR A 656 17.71 8.39 29.86
CA TYR A 656 17.18 7.58 30.95
C TYR A 656 18.31 7.08 31.83
N PRO A 657 18.14 7.02 33.16
CA PRO A 657 19.12 6.38 34.03
C PRO A 657 19.43 4.97 33.52
N ASP A 658 20.70 4.59 33.59
CA ASP A 658 21.12 3.26 33.19
C ASP A 658 20.50 2.17 34.08
N VAL A 659 20.28 1.00 33.51
CA VAL A 659 19.61 -0.14 34.16
C VAL A 659 20.39 -1.43 33.92
N PRO A 660 20.43 -2.35 34.88
CA PRO A 660 21.03 -3.66 34.65
C PRO A 660 20.26 -4.42 33.58
N ALA A 661 20.97 -5.26 32.83
CA ALA A 661 20.38 -6.08 31.78
C ALA A 661 21.08 -7.45 31.66
N VAL A 662 20.32 -8.45 31.23
CA VAL A 662 20.88 -9.73 30.77
C VAL A 662 20.62 -9.85 29.28
N VAL A 663 21.68 -10.09 28.51
CA VAL A 663 21.61 -10.41 27.08
C VAL A 663 21.73 -11.92 26.93
N SER A 664 20.67 -12.55 26.45
CA SER A 664 20.63 -13.99 26.21
C SER A 664 20.65 -14.24 24.70
N LYS A 665 21.56 -15.10 24.25
CA LYS A 665 21.75 -15.44 22.84
C LYS A 665 21.55 -16.93 22.62
N LEU A 666 20.75 -17.29 21.63
CA LEU A 666 20.59 -18.65 21.13
C LEU A 666 20.97 -18.67 19.64
N ASN A 667 21.94 -19.49 19.27
CA ASN A 667 22.33 -19.79 17.90
C ASN A 667 21.90 -21.22 17.56
N ILE A 668 20.96 -21.36 16.63
CA ILE A 668 20.34 -22.63 16.26
C ILE A 668 20.81 -23.01 14.85
N PHE A 669 21.31 -24.24 14.71
CA PHE A 669 21.76 -24.79 13.43
C PHE A 669 20.94 -26.02 13.05
N SER A 670 20.38 -26.01 11.84
CA SER A 670 19.75 -27.16 11.20
C SER A 670 20.65 -27.74 10.11
N PRO A 671 21.09 -29.01 10.21
CA PRO A 671 21.99 -29.61 9.23
C PRO A 671 21.28 -30.05 7.93
N HIS A 672 19.95 -29.98 7.88
CA HIS A 672 19.12 -30.53 6.79
C HIS A 672 18.10 -29.52 6.26
N GLY A 673 18.51 -28.26 6.16
CA GLY A 673 17.72 -27.17 5.62
C GLY A 673 16.53 -26.81 6.53
N PRO A 674 15.59 -25.98 6.02
CA PRO A 674 14.51 -25.44 6.82
C PRO A 674 13.36 -26.44 6.85
N ASN A 675 13.59 -27.58 7.50
CA ASN A 675 12.60 -28.64 7.68
C ASN A 675 11.53 -28.25 8.72
N SER A 676 10.57 -29.15 9.00
CA SER A 676 9.49 -28.86 9.95
C SER A 676 10.00 -28.49 11.35
N ALA A 677 11.04 -29.16 11.86
CA ALA A 677 11.60 -28.84 13.18
C ALA A 677 12.17 -27.40 13.25
N PHE A 678 12.74 -26.91 12.16
CA PHE A 678 13.22 -25.53 12.05
C PHE A 678 12.07 -24.52 12.07
N TRP A 679 11.01 -24.74 11.28
CA TRP A 679 9.84 -23.86 11.28
C TRP A 679 8.99 -23.95 12.55
N ASP A 680 8.97 -25.10 13.22
CA ASP A 680 8.38 -25.26 14.55
C ASP A 680 9.14 -24.42 15.59
N THR A 681 10.47 -24.33 15.47
CA THR A 681 11.29 -23.46 16.31
C THR A 681 10.95 -21.98 16.10
N ILE A 682 10.72 -21.56 14.85
CA ILE A 682 10.25 -20.20 14.53
C ILE A 682 8.87 -19.96 15.14
N THR A 683 7.97 -20.94 15.10
CA THR A 683 6.65 -20.86 15.75
C THR A 683 6.78 -20.65 17.26
N ASP A 684 7.64 -21.42 17.94
CA ASP A 684 7.88 -21.29 19.37
C ASP A 684 8.48 -19.92 19.74
N LEU A 685 9.37 -19.38 18.91
CA LEU A 685 9.92 -18.03 19.06
C LEU A 685 8.81 -16.98 18.94
N LEU A 686 7.98 -17.06 17.89
CA LEU A 686 6.87 -16.13 17.66
C LEU A 686 5.86 -16.14 18.81
N GLN A 687 5.62 -17.29 19.45
CA GLN A 687 4.80 -17.39 20.66
C GLN A 687 5.45 -16.75 21.90
N THR A 688 6.77 -16.65 21.93
CA THR A 688 7.53 -16.11 23.07
C THR A 688 7.66 -14.59 23.02
N ILE A 689 7.76 -14.00 21.81
CA ILE A 689 7.97 -12.55 21.61
C ILE A 689 6.97 -11.68 22.37
N PRO A 690 5.63 -11.89 22.30
CA PRO A 690 4.67 -10.99 22.93
C PRO A 690 4.88 -10.85 24.43
N ALA A 691 5.15 -11.95 25.13
CA ALA A 691 5.32 -11.96 26.59
C ALA A 691 6.58 -11.17 27.03
N LEU A 692 7.66 -11.22 26.23
CA LEU A 692 8.87 -10.44 26.49
C LEU A 692 8.63 -8.95 26.19
N VAL A 693 8.03 -8.64 25.04
CA VAL A 693 7.71 -7.27 24.63
C VAL A 693 6.76 -6.58 25.62
N ASP A 694 5.78 -7.30 26.17
CA ASP A 694 4.83 -6.79 27.17
C ASP A 694 5.49 -6.38 28.48
N ARG A 695 6.61 -7.03 28.83
CA ARG A 695 7.44 -6.66 29.98
C ARG A 695 8.34 -5.44 29.72
N GLY A 696 8.45 -5.01 28.47
CA GLY A 696 9.41 -3.99 28.05
C GLY A 696 10.79 -4.55 27.70
N ASP A 697 10.92 -5.88 27.57
CA ASP A 697 12.11 -6.55 27.03
C ASP A 697 12.07 -6.51 25.49
N ALA A 698 13.23 -6.68 24.85
CA ALA A 698 13.35 -6.67 23.39
C ALA A 698 13.86 -8.01 22.85
N VAL A 699 13.44 -8.36 21.64
CA VAL A 699 13.92 -9.56 20.93
C VAL A 699 14.39 -9.16 19.53
N LEU A 700 15.62 -9.56 19.19
CA LEU A 700 16.17 -9.53 17.83
C LEU A 700 16.34 -10.96 17.35
N ALA A 701 15.72 -11.34 16.24
CA ALA A 701 16.00 -12.64 15.65
C ALA A 701 16.17 -12.54 14.14
N PHE A 702 17.17 -13.24 13.61
CA PHE A 702 17.42 -13.37 12.19
C PHE A 702 17.53 -14.84 11.83
N THR A 703 16.91 -15.22 10.72
CA THR A 703 17.05 -16.55 10.15
C THR A 703 17.54 -16.48 8.71
N MET A 704 18.45 -17.38 8.36
CA MET A 704 18.86 -17.69 7.01
C MET A 704 18.28 -19.07 6.68
N PRO A 705 17.13 -19.14 5.99
CA PRO A 705 16.46 -20.41 5.70
C PRO A 705 17.34 -21.33 4.85
N VAL A 706 18.18 -20.76 3.97
CA VAL A 706 19.06 -21.50 3.08
C VAL A 706 20.51 -21.00 3.21
N LEU A 707 21.38 -21.90 3.64
CA LEU A 707 22.83 -21.76 3.66
C LEU A 707 23.50 -22.79 2.74
N PRO A 708 24.78 -22.58 2.35
CA PRO A 708 25.56 -23.57 1.61
C PRO A 708 25.50 -24.97 2.26
N GLY A 709 25.38 -26.00 1.44
CA GLY A 709 25.25 -27.39 1.92
C GLY A 709 23.85 -27.76 2.43
N ASN A 710 22.81 -26.99 2.06
CA ASN A 710 21.42 -27.20 2.49
C ASN A 710 21.29 -27.18 4.02
N GLN A 711 21.85 -26.15 4.66
CA GLN A 711 21.73 -25.91 6.09
C GLN A 711 20.81 -24.70 6.35
N SER A 712 20.37 -24.54 7.59
CA SER A 712 19.66 -23.34 8.04
C SER A 712 20.19 -22.85 9.36
N PHE A 713 20.10 -21.54 9.56
CA PHE A 713 20.58 -20.88 10.77
C PHE A 713 19.52 -19.92 11.30
N LEU A 714 19.33 -19.91 12.62
CA LEU A 714 18.51 -18.94 13.33
C LEU A 714 19.32 -18.43 14.52
N THR A 715 19.43 -17.12 14.67
CA THR A 715 19.94 -16.49 15.88
C THR A 715 18.84 -15.70 16.57
N ILE A 716 18.79 -15.80 17.90
CA ILE A 716 17.83 -15.10 18.76
C ILE A 716 18.63 -14.40 19.85
N GLU A 717 18.54 -13.07 19.92
CA GLU A 717 19.06 -12.26 21.00
C GLU A 717 17.89 -11.63 21.76
N SER A 718 17.82 -11.91 23.06
CA SER A 718 16.81 -11.35 23.97
C SER A 718 17.49 -10.42 24.96
N TYR A 719 16.95 -9.21 25.10
CA TYR A 719 17.47 -8.16 25.98
C TYR A 719 16.53 -8.01 27.17
N LEU A 720 16.92 -8.59 28.30
CA LEU A 720 16.11 -8.66 29.51
C LEU A 720 16.48 -7.51 30.45
N LEU A 721 15.63 -6.49 30.51
CA LEU A 721 15.90 -5.27 31.27
C LEU A 721 15.44 -5.43 32.72
N ASN A 722 16.27 -5.00 33.67
CA ASN A 722 16.03 -5.14 35.12
C ASN A 722 15.79 -6.58 35.61
N ASP A 723 16.15 -7.61 34.83
CA ASP A 723 15.98 -9.00 35.26
C ASP A 723 17.16 -9.44 36.13
N THR A 724 16.88 -9.64 37.42
CA THR A 724 17.85 -10.18 38.39
C THR A 724 17.63 -11.67 38.68
N HIS A 725 17.15 -12.46 37.70
CA HIS A 725 17.43 -13.91 37.50
C HIS A 725 16.28 -14.94 37.44
N THR A 726 14.98 -14.64 37.42
CA THR A 726 13.99 -15.76 37.48
C THR A 726 12.79 -15.75 36.53
N GLY A 727 12.33 -14.60 36.03
CA GLY A 727 11.07 -14.56 35.25
C GLY A 727 11.23 -14.75 33.74
N SER A 728 12.10 -13.97 33.07
CA SER A 728 12.25 -14.03 31.60
C SER A 728 13.18 -15.17 31.19
N ARG A 729 14.15 -15.49 32.06
CA ARG A 729 15.03 -16.64 31.88
C ARG A 729 14.24 -17.93 31.71
N ASP A 730 13.17 -18.12 32.50
CA ASP A 730 12.29 -19.27 32.37
C ASP A 730 11.67 -19.42 30.98
N SER A 731 11.28 -18.32 30.33
CA SER A 731 10.70 -18.35 28.98
C SER A 731 11.75 -18.73 27.93
N ILE A 732 12.96 -18.18 28.03
CA ILE A 732 14.08 -18.49 27.13
C ILE A 732 14.56 -19.92 27.34
N ASP A 733 14.71 -20.38 28.58
CA ASP A 733 15.09 -21.75 28.90
C ASP A 733 14.04 -22.76 28.43
N LYS A 734 12.75 -22.44 28.54
CA LYS A 734 11.68 -23.26 27.96
C LYS A 734 11.78 -23.32 26.44
N LEU A 735 12.07 -22.19 25.79
CA LEU A 735 12.29 -22.16 24.34
C LEU A 735 13.49 -23.02 23.95
N ARG A 736 14.66 -22.83 24.58
CA ARG A 736 15.88 -23.60 24.36
C ARG A 736 15.64 -25.10 24.51
N ARG A 737 15.02 -25.54 25.61
CA ARG A 737 14.70 -26.97 25.84
C ARG A 737 13.84 -27.56 24.74
N ARG A 738 12.78 -26.86 24.31
CA ARG A 738 11.92 -27.33 23.22
C ARG A 738 12.67 -27.44 21.88
N ILE A 739 13.68 -26.62 21.65
CA ILE A 739 14.51 -26.69 20.44
C ILE A 739 15.45 -27.90 20.51
N GLU A 740 16.12 -28.10 21.65
CA GLU A 740 17.00 -29.25 21.91
C GLU A 740 16.23 -30.58 21.82
N GLU A 741 15.01 -30.65 22.36
CA GLU A 741 14.12 -31.82 22.30
C GLU A 741 13.74 -32.21 20.86
N ARG A 742 13.80 -31.27 19.90
CA ARG A 742 13.58 -31.52 18.47
C ARG A 742 14.85 -31.97 17.74
N GLY A 743 15.97 -32.14 18.45
CA GLY A 743 17.24 -32.62 17.90
C GLY A 743 18.02 -31.57 17.11
N LEU A 744 17.70 -30.28 17.26
CA LEU A 744 18.48 -29.18 16.67
C LEU A 744 19.66 -28.81 17.56
N SER A 745 20.78 -28.42 16.95
CA SER A 745 21.95 -27.94 17.68
C SER A 745 21.72 -26.51 18.15
N VAL A 746 21.91 -26.25 19.44
CA VAL A 746 21.78 -24.92 20.03
C VAL A 746 23.07 -24.57 20.77
N GLU A 747 23.70 -23.47 20.36
CA GLU A 747 24.71 -22.79 21.16
C GLU A 747 24.01 -21.65 21.90
N SER A 748 24.23 -21.56 23.22
CA SER A 748 23.60 -20.54 24.07
C SER A 748 24.59 -19.81 24.94
N SER A 749 24.38 -18.52 25.15
CA SER A 749 25.13 -17.71 26.10
C SER A 749 24.23 -16.70 26.79
N ASP A 750 24.52 -16.45 28.07
CA ASP A 750 23.89 -15.40 28.86
C ASP A 750 24.97 -14.49 29.42
N GLU A 751 24.87 -13.19 29.15
CA GLU A 751 25.80 -12.19 29.65
C GLU A 751 25.04 -11.14 30.46
N ALA A 752 25.47 -10.92 31.70
CA ALA A 752 24.89 -9.92 32.59
C ALA A 752 25.72 -8.63 32.57
N PHE A 753 25.03 -7.50 32.50
CA PHE A 753 25.60 -6.18 32.53
C PHE A 753 24.99 -5.41 33.69
N ASP A 754 25.83 -4.81 34.54
CA ASP A 754 25.39 -3.92 35.62
C ASP A 754 24.68 -2.66 35.08
N GLY A 755 25.04 -2.26 33.86
CA GLY A 755 24.40 -1.18 33.12
C GLY A 755 24.30 -1.53 31.64
N LEU A 756 23.09 -1.47 31.07
CA LEU A 756 22.80 -1.72 29.66
C LEU A 756 23.63 -0.81 28.75
N SER A 757 23.93 0.42 29.19
CA SER A 757 24.75 1.36 28.41
C SER A 757 26.11 0.76 28.03
N THR A 758 26.70 -0.09 28.87
CA THR A 758 27.96 -0.79 28.60
C THR A 758 27.81 -1.71 27.39
N TYR A 759 26.75 -2.53 27.36
CA TYR A 759 26.44 -3.39 26.23
C TYR A 759 26.13 -2.59 24.95
N LEU A 760 25.39 -1.48 25.07
CA LEU A 760 25.04 -0.63 23.92
C LEU A 760 26.28 0.00 23.29
N ALA A 761 27.30 0.34 24.09
CA ALA A 761 28.56 0.92 23.61
C ALA A 761 29.52 -0.10 22.95
N LEU A 762 29.29 -1.40 23.10
CA LEU A 762 30.11 -2.43 22.45
C LEU A 762 29.85 -2.51 20.94
N SER A 763 30.91 -2.84 20.19
CA SER A 763 30.77 -3.27 18.80
C SER A 763 30.19 -4.69 18.74
N LYS A 764 29.08 -4.86 18.03
CA LYS A 764 28.28 -6.11 18.03
C LYS A 764 28.45 -6.95 16.77
N GLY A 765 29.25 -6.50 15.80
CA GLY A 765 29.35 -7.14 14.49
C GLY A 765 28.07 -7.09 13.63
N LEU A 766 27.06 -6.33 14.08
CA LEU A 766 25.81 -6.09 13.33
C LEU A 766 25.99 -5.03 12.22
N ASP A 767 27.07 -4.25 12.29
CA ASP A 767 27.42 -3.26 11.29
C ASP A 767 27.94 -3.96 10.03
N GLN A 768 27.10 -4.02 8.99
CA GLN A 768 27.43 -4.59 7.68
C GLN A 768 27.44 -3.51 6.60
N ALA A 769 28.37 -3.63 5.66
CA ALA A 769 28.66 -2.66 4.59
C ALA A 769 28.95 -3.37 3.28
N GLY A 770 28.80 -2.64 2.17
CA GLY A 770 29.12 -3.15 0.83
C GLY A 770 28.23 -4.29 0.40
N LEU A 771 27.03 -4.40 0.99
CA LEU A 771 26.10 -5.48 0.68
C LEU A 771 25.23 -5.13 -0.54
N GLY A 772 24.90 -6.15 -1.33
CA GLY A 772 23.81 -6.09 -2.29
C GLY A 772 22.57 -6.70 -1.66
N MET A 773 21.55 -5.90 -1.41
CA MET A 773 20.30 -6.40 -0.81
C MET A 773 19.10 -5.57 -1.24
N MET A 774 17.94 -6.23 -1.40
CA MET A 774 16.63 -5.58 -1.38
C MET A 774 15.87 -6.02 -0.13
N THR A 775 15.18 -5.10 0.52
CA THR A 775 14.39 -5.41 1.71
C THR A 775 12.91 -5.18 1.47
N ALA A 776 12.05 -5.82 2.27
CA ALA A 776 10.64 -5.51 2.37
C ALA A 776 10.15 -5.80 3.79
N SER A 777 9.50 -4.82 4.44
CA SER A 777 9.02 -4.97 5.81
C SER A 777 7.51 -4.74 5.95
N ARG A 778 6.91 -5.43 6.92
CA ARG A 778 5.55 -5.23 7.41
C ARG A 778 5.52 -5.33 8.93
N LEU A 779 4.73 -4.46 9.56
CA LEU A 779 4.43 -4.56 10.97
C LEU A 779 3.42 -5.69 11.19
N VAL A 780 3.62 -6.47 12.26
CA VAL A 780 2.73 -7.53 12.69
C VAL A 780 2.03 -7.09 13.97
N SER A 781 0.71 -7.15 13.96
CA SER A 781 -0.16 -6.71 15.02
C SER A 781 -0.01 -7.60 16.24
N ARG A 782 -0.22 -7.00 17.40
CA ARG A 782 -0.32 -7.72 18.65
C ARG A 782 -1.46 -8.74 18.63
N ASP A 783 -2.58 -8.40 18.01
CA ASP A 783 -3.76 -9.28 17.90
C ASP A 783 -3.41 -10.56 17.14
N LEU A 784 -2.68 -10.45 16.02
CA LEU A 784 -2.21 -11.63 15.30
C LEU A 784 -1.25 -12.45 16.15
N MET A 785 -0.22 -11.80 16.73
CA MET A 785 0.82 -12.48 17.52
C MET A 785 0.28 -13.21 18.76
N THR A 786 -0.81 -12.71 19.35
CA THR A 786 -1.42 -13.29 20.56
C THR A 786 -2.61 -14.22 20.27
N SER A 787 -3.05 -14.31 19.01
CA SER A 787 -4.10 -15.25 18.61
C SER A 787 -3.62 -16.70 18.65
N ILE A 788 -4.56 -17.64 18.84
CA ILE A 788 -4.27 -19.08 18.98
C ILE A 788 -3.48 -19.63 17.79
N GLN A 789 -3.77 -19.15 16.57
CA GLN A 789 -3.19 -19.67 15.32
C GLN A 789 -2.18 -18.72 14.67
N GLY A 790 -2.07 -17.48 15.12
CA GLY A 790 -1.27 -16.45 14.44
C GLY A 790 0.21 -16.80 14.31
N PRO A 791 0.93 -17.14 15.40
CA PRO A 791 2.34 -17.55 15.32
C PRO A 791 2.59 -18.69 14.33
N SER A 792 1.73 -19.73 14.34
CA SER A 792 1.83 -20.83 13.38
C SER A 792 1.52 -20.39 11.95
N GLN A 793 0.54 -19.51 11.75
CA GLN A 793 0.18 -19.00 10.43
C GLN A 793 1.34 -18.18 9.84
N ILE A 794 1.97 -17.31 10.64
CA ILE A 794 3.17 -16.55 10.22
C ILE A 794 4.28 -17.52 9.81
N SER A 795 4.63 -18.48 10.66
CA SER A 795 5.69 -19.44 10.37
C SER A 795 5.41 -20.28 9.11
N GLN A 796 4.17 -20.77 8.95
CA GLN A 796 3.75 -21.53 7.77
C GLN A 796 3.78 -20.71 6.49
N THR A 797 3.34 -19.45 6.54
CA THR A 797 3.44 -18.54 5.39
C THR A 797 4.90 -18.32 5.01
N LEU A 798 5.79 -18.08 5.99
CA LEU A 798 7.23 -17.93 5.72
C LEU A 798 7.84 -19.22 5.14
N ALA A 799 7.42 -20.40 5.63
CA ALA A 799 7.89 -21.69 5.14
C ALA A 799 7.52 -22.00 3.69
N GLN A 800 6.47 -21.39 3.17
CA GLN A 800 5.99 -21.58 1.79
C GLN A 800 6.67 -20.67 0.77
N LEU A 801 7.43 -19.66 1.22
CA LEU A 801 8.15 -18.77 0.33
C LEU A 801 9.48 -19.39 -0.12
N SER A 802 9.97 -18.95 -1.29
CA SER A 802 11.27 -19.35 -1.81
C SER A 802 12.39 -18.44 -1.29
N TYR A 803 13.54 -19.05 -0.99
CA TYR A 803 14.73 -18.37 -0.50
C TYR A 803 15.98 -18.92 -1.20
N GLY A 804 16.88 -18.02 -1.58
CA GLY A 804 18.21 -18.34 -2.06
C GLY A 804 19.26 -18.27 -0.94
N PRO A 805 20.49 -18.75 -1.20
CA PRO A 805 21.60 -18.60 -0.27
C PRO A 805 21.85 -17.12 0.09
N GLY A 806 21.89 -16.82 1.38
CA GLY A 806 22.12 -15.46 1.90
C GLY A 806 20.87 -14.59 2.02
N ASP A 807 19.69 -15.10 1.65
CA ASP A 807 18.44 -14.45 1.98
C ASP A 807 18.18 -14.55 3.50
N VAL A 808 17.63 -13.47 4.07
CA VAL A 808 17.42 -13.32 5.51
C VAL A 808 15.96 -12.98 5.79
N ILE A 809 15.41 -13.56 6.86
CA ILE A 809 14.17 -13.10 7.48
C ILE A 809 14.53 -12.53 8.84
N SER A 810 14.07 -11.31 9.13
CA SER A 810 14.19 -10.68 10.43
C SER A 810 12.85 -10.67 11.16
N LEU A 811 12.87 -11.10 12.43
CA LEU A 811 11.74 -11.18 13.35
C LEU A 811 12.06 -10.29 14.57
N GLU A 812 11.57 -9.05 14.56
CA GLU A 812 12.05 -8.03 15.50
C GLU A 812 10.96 -7.61 16.49
N GLY A 813 11.01 -8.17 17.70
CA GLY A 813 10.20 -7.79 18.86
C GLY A 813 10.71 -6.50 19.51
N MET A 814 10.86 -5.44 18.72
CA MET A 814 11.36 -4.13 19.16
C MET A 814 10.42 -2.99 18.78
N VAL A 815 9.31 -3.27 18.10
CA VAL A 815 8.43 -2.22 17.57
C VAL A 815 7.18 -1.97 18.40
N GLY A 816 6.91 -2.83 19.39
CA GLY A 816 5.73 -2.79 20.26
C GLY A 816 6.08 -2.61 21.72
N GLY A 817 5.14 -2.91 22.61
CA GLY A 817 5.34 -2.88 24.07
C GLY A 817 4.65 -1.69 24.74
N PRO A 818 4.57 -1.70 26.08
CA PRO A 818 3.74 -0.77 26.84
C PRO A 818 4.12 0.69 26.63
N ALA A 819 5.38 0.99 26.31
CA ALA A 819 5.80 2.36 26.03
C ALA A 819 5.42 2.83 24.63
N VAL A 820 5.34 1.94 23.65
CA VAL A 820 4.90 2.25 22.28
C VAL A 820 3.37 2.36 22.21
N GLU A 821 2.67 1.50 22.93
CA GLU A 821 1.20 1.41 22.94
C GLU A 821 0.51 2.53 23.71
N ARG A 822 1.26 3.41 24.38
CA ARG A 822 0.74 4.52 25.19
C ARG A 822 -0.04 5.54 24.32
N LYS A 823 -1.31 5.22 24.05
CA LYS A 823 -2.24 6.03 23.25
C LYS A 823 -2.44 7.41 23.91
N GLY A 824 -2.25 8.46 23.13
CA GLY A 824 -2.55 9.85 23.53
C GLY A 824 -1.42 10.66 24.18
N ILE A 825 -0.20 10.10 24.31
CA ILE A 825 0.93 10.83 24.92
C ILE A 825 1.82 11.54 23.89
N THR A 826 2.00 11.00 22.68
CA THR A 826 2.86 11.61 21.64
C THR A 826 2.16 11.73 20.29
N ASP A 827 1.71 12.94 19.93
CA ASP A 827 1.29 13.26 18.55
C ASP A 827 2.54 13.30 17.65
N SER A 828 2.61 12.36 16.71
CA SER A 828 3.72 12.17 15.77
C SER A 828 3.19 11.68 14.43
N ALA A 829 3.94 11.92 13.35
CA ALA A 829 3.53 11.57 11.99
C ALA A 829 3.71 10.08 11.64
N ILE A 830 4.18 9.26 12.58
CA ILE A 830 4.38 7.83 12.34
C ILE A 830 3.06 7.12 12.03
N HIS A 831 3.10 6.05 11.23
CA HIS A 831 1.91 5.28 10.88
C HIS A 831 1.16 4.80 12.15
N PRO A 832 -0.18 4.93 12.24
CA PRO A 832 -0.92 4.53 13.44
C PRO A 832 -0.73 3.07 13.87
N SER A 833 -0.48 2.16 12.92
CA SER A 833 -0.28 0.73 13.21
C SER A 833 0.95 0.43 14.07
N TRP A 834 1.92 1.34 14.19
CA TRP A 834 3.02 1.18 15.16
C TRP A 834 2.50 1.03 16.59
N ARG A 835 1.37 1.67 16.90
CA ARG A 835 0.76 1.65 18.24
C ARG A 835 -0.02 0.36 18.53
N SER A 836 -0.12 -0.54 17.58
CA SER A 836 -0.77 -1.86 17.71
C SER A 836 0.12 -3.00 17.23
N ALA A 837 1.37 -2.72 16.85
CA ALA A 837 2.33 -3.72 16.40
C ALA A 837 3.05 -4.33 17.61
N SER A 838 3.35 -5.62 17.53
CA SER A 838 4.22 -6.32 18.50
C SER A 838 5.56 -6.70 17.90
N MET A 839 5.66 -6.76 16.57
CA MET A 839 6.86 -7.21 15.85
C MET A 839 6.97 -6.53 14.49
N SER A 840 8.19 -6.28 14.01
CA SER A 840 8.46 -6.00 12.59
C SER A 840 8.97 -7.26 11.92
N LEU A 841 8.39 -7.61 10.78
CA LEU A 841 8.78 -8.72 9.94
C LEU A 841 9.45 -8.18 8.68
N THR A 842 10.70 -8.54 8.43
CA THR A 842 11.47 -8.08 7.27
C THR A 842 11.97 -9.26 6.46
N LEU A 843 11.80 -9.20 5.14
CA LEU A 843 12.50 -10.06 4.18
C LEU A 843 13.66 -9.28 3.58
N GLY A 844 14.86 -9.87 3.62
CA GLY A 844 16.06 -9.38 2.95
C GLY A 844 16.47 -10.36 1.86
N ARG A 845 16.51 -9.90 0.62
CA ARG A 845 16.92 -10.68 -0.56
C ARG A 845 18.30 -10.27 -0.99
N SER A 846 19.23 -11.22 -1.03
CA SER A 846 20.61 -10.99 -1.44
C SER A 846 20.67 -10.67 -2.93
N LEU A 847 21.47 -9.66 -3.30
CA LEU A 847 21.74 -9.29 -4.68
C LEU A 847 23.21 -9.58 -5.02
N PRO A 848 23.49 -10.06 -6.24
CA PRO A 848 24.86 -10.15 -6.74
C PRO A 848 25.64 -8.83 -6.60
N SER A 849 26.91 -8.90 -6.20
CA SER A 849 27.81 -7.74 -6.05
C SER A 849 28.12 -7.06 -7.39
N ALA A 850 28.29 -7.85 -8.45
CA ALA A 850 28.29 -7.33 -9.81
C ALA A 850 26.84 -7.07 -10.26
N PRO A 851 26.58 -6.00 -11.03
CA PRO A 851 25.23 -5.67 -11.48
C PRO A 851 24.69 -6.73 -12.45
N ASP A 852 23.79 -7.58 -11.96
CA ASP A 852 22.94 -8.44 -12.77
C ASP A 852 21.52 -7.87 -12.78
N TRP A 853 21.23 -7.07 -13.82
CA TRP A 853 19.94 -6.40 -13.94
C TRP A 853 18.76 -7.38 -14.04
N VAL A 854 18.96 -8.55 -14.64
CA VAL A 854 17.90 -9.56 -14.80
C VAL A 854 17.59 -10.20 -13.45
N ALA A 855 18.62 -10.57 -12.69
CA ALA A 855 18.46 -11.07 -11.33
C ALA A 855 17.79 -10.02 -10.42
N TYR A 856 18.21 -8.76 -10.52
CA TYR A 856 17.64 -7.67 -9.73
C TYR A 856 16.15 -7.46 -10.05
N ASP A 857 15.78 -7.47 -11.34
CA ASP A 857 14.39 -7.37 -11.80
C ASP A 857 13.55 -8.58 -11.37
N SER A 858 14.15 -9.77 -11.35
CA SER A 858 13.50 -11.00 -10.89
C SER A 858 13.18 -10.94 -9.39
N ILE A 859 14.17 -10.59 -8.57
CA ILE A 859 14.03 -10.47 -7.11
C ILE A 859 13.04 -9.37 -6.74
N GLN A 860 13.12 -8.21 -7.40
CA GLN A 860 12.14 -7.13 -7.20
C GLN A 860 10.72 -7.61 -7.51
N ARG A 861 10.52 -8.32 -8.63
CA ARG A 861 9.20 -8.85 -9.00
C ARG A 861 8.70 -9.86 -7.97
N GLU A 862 9.53 -10.81 -7.57
CA GLU A 862 9.16 -11.82 -6.57
C GLU A 862 8.75 -11.18 -5.23
N LEU A 863 9.51 -10.19 -4.75
CA LEU A 863 9.15 -9.39 -3.58
C LEU A 863 7.79 -8.71 -3.78
N ALA A 864 7.57 -8.06 -4.92
CA ALA A 864 6.37 -7.28 -5.20
C ALA A 864 5.11 -8.12 -5.44
N THR A 865 5.23 -9.29 -6.06
CA THR A 865 4.07 -10.08 -6.53
C THR A 865 3.76 -11.28 -5.67
N THR A 866 4.72 -11.76 -4.88
CA THR A 866 4.58 -13.02 -4.13
C THR A 866 4.85 -12.82 -2.65
N GLN A 867 6.07 -12.41 -2.28
CA GLN A 867 6.50 -12.43 -0.88
C GLN A 867 5.82 -11.33 -0.05
N LEU A 868 5.79 -10.09 -0.54
CA LEU A 868 5.17 -8.98 0.19
C LEU A 868 3.65 -9.11 0.31
N PRO A 869 2.89 -9.53 -0.74
CA PRO A 869 1.48 -9.88 -0.60
C PRO A 869 1.22 -10.99 0.41
N ALA A 870 2.07 -12.01 0.49
CA ALA A 870 1.95 -13.08 1.48
C ALA A 870 2.15 -12.58 2.92
N LEU A 871 3.01 -11.58 3.14
CA LEU A 871 3.12 -10.93 4.45
C LEU A 871 1.90 -10.06 4.77
N GLN A 872 1.37 -9.35 3.78
CA GLN A 872 0.22 -8.47 3.96
C GLN A 872 -1.06 -9.24 4.31
N SER A 873 -1.20 -10.46 3.80
CA SER A 873 -2.39 -11.28 3.99
C SER A 873 -2.47 -11.96 5.36
N LEU A 874 -1.39 -11.92 6.14
CA LEU A 874 -1.37 -12.37 7.53
C LEU A 874 -2.31 -11.54 8.42
N GLU A 875 -2.58 -10.29 8.04
CA GLU A 875 -3.34 -9.33 8.83
C GLU A 875 -4.73 -9.06 8.26
N LYS A 876 -5.72 -8.91 9.14
CA LYS A 876 -7.10 -8.54 8.75
C LYS A 876 -7.21 -7.10 8.27
N GLY A 877 -6.25 -6.24 8.63
CA GLY A 877 -6.18 -4.83 8.25
C GLY A 877 -4.86 -4.47 7.57
N ALA A 878 -4.81 -3.32 6.90
CA ALA A 878 -3.59 -2.84 6.28
C ALA A 878 -2.60 -2.35 7.36
N MET A 879 -1.69 -3.23 7.79
CA MET A 879 -0.56 -2.85 8.63
C MET A 879 0.46 -2.07 7.82
N GLY A 880 1.07 -1.06 8.47
CA GLY A 880 2.14 -0.27 7.87
C GLY A 880 3.43 -1.07 7.68
N GLY A 881 4.35 -0.50 6.92
CA GLY A 881 5.75 -0.95 6.81
C GLY A 881 6.70 0.01 7.50
N TYR A 882 7.93 -0.42 7.76
CA TYR A 882 8.94 0.47 8.32
C TYR A 882 9.65 1.26 7.23
N LEU A 883 9.50 2.58 7.27
CA LEU A 883 10.14 3.48 6.32
C LEU A 883 11.68 3.38 6.35
N GLY A 884 12.29 2.98 7.47
CA GLY A 884 13.74 2.76 7.58
C GLY A 884 14.23 1.47 6.90
N ILE A 885 13.35 0.48 6.74
CA ILE A 885 13.63 -0.80 6.06
C ILE A 885 12.52 -1.06 5.01
N PRO A 886 12.40 -0.20 3.99
CA PRO A 886 11.26 -0.21 3.08
C PRO A 886 11.47 -1.22 1.95
N PHE A 887 10.35 -1.65 1.33
CA PHE A 887 10.43 -2.08 -0.07
C PHE A 887 10.59 -0.86 -0.97
N ALA A 888 11.74 -0.77 -1.65
CA ALA A 888 12.11 0.43 -2.42
C ALA A 888 11.18 0.73 -3.62
N TYR A 889 10.35 -0.24 -4.02
CA TYR A 889 9.40 -0.17 -5.13
C TYR A 889 7.96 -0.36 -4.64
N GLU A 890 7.67 0.06 -3.40
CA GLU A 890 6.34 0.04 -2.82
C GLU A 890 5.32 0.68 -3.76
N SER A 891 4.22 -0.03 -4.06
CA SER A 891 3.22 0.43 -5.02
C SER A 891 2.34 1.55 -4.46
N ASN A 892 2.18 1.58 -3.13
CA ASN A 892 1.41 2.59 -2.42
C ASN A 892 2.13 3.08 -1.14
N PRO A 893 3.27 3.77 -1.29
CA PRO A 893 4.09 4.19 -0.15
C PRO A 893 3.32 5.13 0.79
N SER A 894 2.38 5.91 0.25
CA SER A 894 1.53 6.82 1.04
C SER A 894 0.77 6.10 2.15
N GLN A 895 0.15 4.97 1.82
CA GLN A 895 -0.63 4.18 2.77
C GLN A 895 0.27 3.33 3.65
N VAL A 896 1.31 2.73 3.08
CA VAL A 896 2.19 1.82 3.82
C VAL A 896 3.00 2.54 4.91
N PHE A 897 3.49 3.76 4.65
CA PHE A 897 4.37 4.45 5.60
C PHE A 897 3.67 5.48 6.49
N TRP A 898 2.51 6.00 6.08
CA TRP A 898 1.82 7.05 6.84
C TRP A 898 0.31 6.83 7.02
N GLY A 899 -0.33 6.04 6.15
CA GLY A 899 -1.75 5.71 6.29
C GLY A 899 -2.63 6.96 6.35
N SER A 900 -3.43 7.09 7.40
CA SER A 900 -4.30 8.25 7.63
C SER A 900 -3.55 9.57 7.83
N HIS A 901 -2.25 9.56 8.13
CA HIS A 901 -1.46 10.78 8.33
C HIS A 901 -0.98 11.41 7.02
N TYR A 902 -1.10 10.71 5.88
CA TYR A 902 -0.52 11.17 4.62
C TYR A 902 -1.09 12.51 4.14
N ASP A 903 -2.41 12.71 4.21
CA ASP A 903 -3.03 13.95 3.70
C ASP A 903 -2.56 15.19 4.48
N ARG A 904 -2.36 15.06 5.80
CA ARG A 904 -1.82 16.13 6.65
C ARG A 904 -0.36 16.41 6.29
N LEU A 905 0.45 15.36 6.10
CA LEU A 905 1.84 15.49 5.67
C LEU A 905 1.95 16.17 4.31
N LEU A 906 1.12 15.77 3.35
CA LEU A 906 1.09 16.31 1.99
C LEU A 906 0.70 17.79 1.98
N ALA A 907 -0.35 18.16 2.72
CA ALA A 907 -0.77 19.56 2.85
C ALA A 907 0.33 20.42 3.49
N LEU A 908 1.00 19.89 4.53
CA LEU A 908 2.11 20.58 5.17
C LEU A 908 3.31 20.74 4.22
N LYS A 909 3.69 19.68 3.50
CA LYS A 909 4.75 19.70 2.50
C LYS A 909 4.52 20.79 1.47
N GLY A 910 3.31 20.86 0.90
CA GLY A 910 2.96 21.88 -0.09
C GLY A 910 3.05 23.32 0.43
N ARG A 911 2.91 23.54 1.74
CA ARG A 911 3.07 24.87 2.37
C ARG A 911 4.53 25.19 2.70
N LEU A 912 5.29 24.21 3.21
CA LEU A 912 6.67 24.44 3.68
C LEU A 912 7.70 24.41 2.55
N ASP A 913 7.44 23.66 1.48
CA ASP A 913 8.35 23.49 0.35
C ASP A 913 7.55 23.31 -0.96
N PRO A 914 6.93 24.40 -1.48
CA PRO A 914 6.08 24.36 -2.68
C PRO A 914 6.83 23.99 -3.97
N ASP A 915 8.15 24.19 -3.99
CA ASP A 915 9.02 23.88 -5.12
C ASP A 915 9.65 22.48 -5.02
N ASP A 916 9.27 21.71 -3.99
CA ASP A 916 9.78 20.37 -3.67
C ASP A 916 11.31 20.28 -3.69
N LEU A 917 12.02 21.30 -3.19
CA LEU A 917 13.49 21.28 -3.11
C LEU A 917 13.98 20.05 -2.35
N PHE A 918 13.32 19.73 -1.24
CA PHE A 918 13.56 18.54 -0.44
C PHE A 918 12.72 17.38 -0.95
N LEU A 919 13.28 16.60 -1.84
CA LEU A 919 12.61 15.46 -2.45
C LEU A 919 13.42 14.18 -2.16
N THR A 920 12.73 13.09 -1.82
CA THR A 920 13.35 11.77 -1.67
C THR A 920 12.49 10.71 -2.33
N ARG A 921 13.11 9.61 -2.77
CA ARG A 921 12.37 8.41 -3.16
C ARG A 921 11.48 7.95 -2.01
N LEU A 922 10.26 7.49 -2.31
CA LEU A 922 9.28 7.10 -1.29
C LEU A 922 8.98 8.18 -0.24
N GLY A 923 9.32 9.45 -0.49
CA GLY A 923 9.01 10.58 0.38
C GLY A 923 7.60 11.11 0.14
N VAL A 924 7.10 11.93 1.06
CA VAL A 924 5.81 12.60 0.88
C VAL A 924 5.87 13.48 -0.37
N ASN A 925 4.84 13.39 -1.23
CA ASN A 925 4.75 14.08 -2.52
C ASN A 925 5.72 13.59 -3.62
N SER A 926 6.47 12.51 -3.39
CA SER A 926 7.42 11.96 -4.38
C SER A 926 6.76 11.36 -5.62
N GLU A 927 5.47 11.00 -5.55
CA GLU A 927 4.68 10.44 -6.64
C GLU A 927 4.43 11.43 -7.79
N ARG A 928 4.67 12.73 -7.59
CA ARG A 928 4.56 13.77 -8.63
C ARG A 928 5.83 13.91 -9.48
N TRP A 929 6.87 13.18 -9.15
CA TRP A 929 8.16 13.21 -9.82
C TRP A 929 8.48 11.85 -10.44
N ASP A 930 9.43 11.82 -11.37
CA ASP A 930 10.01 10.56 -11.84
C ASP A 930 10.69 9.79 -10.70
N GLU A 931 11.19 8.59 -10.99
CA GLU A 931 11.76 7.71 -9.97
C GLU A 931 12.97 8.29 -9.25
N GLU A 932 13.74 9.16 -9.91
CA GLU A 932 14.95 9.76 -9.37
C GLU A 932 14.72 11.16 -8.80
N GLY A 933 13.51 11.70 -9.00
CA GLY A 933 13.15 13.04 -8.57
C GLY A 933 13.74 14.14 -9.46
N MET A 934 14.03 13.84 -10.72
CA MET A 934 14.65 14.77 -11.66
C MET A 934 13.62 15.64 -12.36
N CYS A 935 12.51 15.06 -12.83
CA CYS A 935 11.46 15.79 -13.54
C CYS A 935 10.09 15.60 -12.90
N ARG A 936 9.30 16.68 -12.86
CA ARG A 936 7.88 16.61 -12.50
C ARG A 936 7.11 15.89 -13.61
N LEU A 937 6.32 14.91 -13.22
CA LEU A 937 5.43 14.19 -14.14
C LEU A 937 4.20 15.05 -14.42
N ASP A 938 3.73 15.05 -15.67
CA ASP A 938 2.38 15.55 -15.93
C ASP A 938 1.33 14.59 -15.34
N TRP A 939 0.08 15.05 -15.27
CA TRP A 939 -1.05 14.25 -14.77
C TRP A 939 -1.12 12.86 -15.42
N MET A 940 -0.84 12.76 -16.72
CA MET A 940 -1.02 11.56 -17.52
C MET A 940 0.15 10.60 -17.30
N GLN A 941 1.37 11.11 -17.16
CA GLN A 941 2.57 10.37 -16.79
C GLN A 941 2.52 9.90 -15.33
N ALA A 942 2.02 10.72 -14.39
CA ALA A 942 1.81 10.32 -13.00
C ALA A 942 0.73 9.23 -12.89
N TYR A 943 -0.35 9.36 -13.66
CA TYR A 943 -1.38 8.33 -13.79
C TYR A 943 -0.84 7.04 -14.45
N LEU A 944 -0.10 7.18 -15.55
CA LEU A 944 0.52 6.07 -16.25
C LEU A 944 1.59 5.38 -15.41
N ARG A 945 2.33 6.07 -14.53
CA ARG A 945 3.29 5.44 -13.62
C ARG A 945 2.61 4.58 -12.56
N ARG A 946 1.43 5.01 -12.06
CA ARG A 946 0.53 4.14 -11.26
C ARG A 946 -0.04 2.97 -12.08
N TYR A 947 -0.18 3.13 -13.39
CA TYR A 947 -0.73 2.12 -14.32
C TYR A 947 0.33 1.17 -14.91
N TYR A 948 1.59 1.58 -15.10
CA TYR A 948 2.66 0.77 -15.67
C TYR A 948 3.20 -0.24 -14.66
N SER A 949 3.16 0.05 -13.35
CA SER A 949 3.34 -0.98 -12.32
C SER A 949 2.30 -2.10 -12.41
N TYR A 950 1.16 -1.85 -13.06
CA TYR A 950 0.16 -2.86 -13.39
C TYR A 950 0.45 -3.57 -14.72
N ILE A 951 1.00 -2.89 -15.73
CA ILE A 951 1.41 -3.49 -17.01
C ILE A 951 2.67 -4.37 -16.88
N ASP A 952 3.63 -4.04 -16.04
CA ASP A 952 4.84 -4.87 -15.85
C ASP A 952 4.50 -6.24 -15.25
N ARG A 953 3.43 -6.33 -14.46
CA ARG A 953 2.84 -7.60 -14.02
C ARG A 953 2.24 -8.42 -15.17
N VAL A 954 1.68 -7.74 -16.19
CA VAL A 954 1.13 -8.38 -17.39
C VAL A 954 2.25 -8.85 -18.33
N ARG A 955 3.31 -8.05 -18.48
CA ARG A 955 4.46 -8.36 -19.36
C ARG A 955 5.34 -9.48 -18.79
N SER A 956 5.58 -9.54 -17.47
CA SER A 956 6.27 -10.67 -16.86
C SER A 956 5.51 -11.98 -17.05
N TRP A 957 4.18 -11.91 -17.00
CA TRP A 957 3.30 -13.05 -17.23
C TRP A 957 3.32 -13.52 -18.70
N THR A 958 3.40 -12.57 -19.65
CA THR A 958 3.52 -12.91 -21.08
C THR A 958 4.87 -13.54 -21.41
N ALA A 959 5.97 -13.07 -20.78
CA ALA A 959 7.30 -13.63 -20.95
C ALA A 959 7.42 -15.04 -20.34
N GLN A 960 6.77 -15.28 -19.21
CA GLN A 960 6.72 -16.60 -18.57
C GLN A 960 5.90 -17.61 -19.39
N MET A 961 4.75 -17.17 -19.95
CA MET A 961 3.98 -17.97 -20.91
C MET A 961 4.77 -18.32 -22.18
N PHE A 962 5.57 -17.40 -22.71
CA PHE A 962 6.40 -17.66 -23.89
C PHE A 962 7.58 -18.59 -23.60
N HIS A 963 8.14 -18.53 -22.38
CA HIS A 963 9.23 -19.43 -21.97
C HIS A 963 8.74 -20.86 -21.74
N GLU A 964 7.55 -21.03 -21.14
CA GLU A 964 6.89 -22.33 -20.98
C GLU A 964 6.42 -22.91 -22.34
N TYR A 965 6.05 -22.05 -23.30
CA TYR A 965 5.69 -22.48 -24.66
C TYR A 965 6.89 -22.93 -25.49
N LEU A 966 8.09 -22.37 -25.27
CA LEU A 966 9.32 -22.73 -25.99
C LEU A 966 10.08 -23.93 -25.39
N GLU A 967 9.83 -24.27 -24.11
CA GLU A 967 10.33 -25.52 -23.50
C GLU A 967 9.41 -26.73 -23.78
N THR A 968 8.18 -26.49 -24.23
CA THR A 968 7.20 -27.52 -24.59
C THR A 968 7.02 -27.72 -26.10
N SER A 969 7.83 -27.04 -26.93
CA SER A 969 7.95 -27.19 -28.39
C SER A 969 9.34 -27.67 -28.77
#